data_AF-A0A7U9RQU3-F1
#
_entry.id   AF-A0A7U9RQU3-F1
#
_cell.length_a   1.000
_cell.length_b   1.000
_cell.length_c   1.000
_cell.angle_alpha   90.00
_cell.angle_beta   90.00
_cell.angle_gamma   90.00
#
_symmetry.space_group_name_H-M   'P 1'
#
loop_
_entity.id
_entity.type
_entity.pdbx_description
1 polymer ?
#
loop_
_entity_poly.entity_id
_entity_poly.type
_entity_poly.pdbx_seq_one_letter_code
_entity_poly.pdbx_strand_id
1 'polypeptide(L)'
;MWKDYSKSYIKNNRASSISIMVAALIATFFLSLINTLAYNFWVYEIERIVLEEGDWQGRIIGEIDKDRLSLIQNFGNVEKAIVNQELYSEDGVVVDVYFKNKKTIYEDMHLILERLGFEEKSAIYHELLLSRYLVHDPQDSTPPLLMTFYLGILLIISFSLILIIHNAFELSMNARIHQLGILSSIGATPKQIRTCLVQEAVMLCIVPMLIGNFIGIIVSFGLMKVINFFAADISGRHNAIFQYRPYICLFTFLIAFLTVFLSVWIPARKLSKMSILQAIRNSGGLQLKKRKNSRILYLLFGAEGELAGNALKAQKKFLRISTLSLLLSFLGFSIMLCFTTLSGISTRYTYFERYQDVWDVMMTIKDTRIENFELMEALKVTPGVRDAIVYQKAETITLVTDTWQSDELIALGGLETIAENIKEEGQFNVKSPILILDDASFLSYCSQIGVSPNLEGIILLNQIWDSVNSNFRYKKYVPFVKENRKNTVLYSTSENLIELPILSYTQKAPALREEYENYTLVYFISLSAWKKLSEQLGGTKSNVYIRILSSENVDYADLSDLEGTVARNLESAGYIIESENRIQEKISNDNMQKGMVMIFGAFCVLLAVIGIANVFSNTLGFLRQRKREFAGYLSIGLTPLQMRKIFYIEASVIAGKPLLITFFLTIVVVQFMTTASYLEPMVFWREAPVVPILVFAIAITFFIALAYCIGGKRLLKCDLNETLRNDSLV
;
A
#
# COMPACT_ATOMS: atom_id res chain seq x y z
N MET A 1 -51.70 -3.94 -0.01
CA MET A 1 -51.57 -3.23 -1.31
C MET A 1 -50.13 -3.10 -1.78
N TRP A 2 -49.28 -2.20 -1.23
CA TRP A 2 -47.92 -1.99 -1.75
C TRP A 2 -47.00 -3.23 -1.65
N LYS A 3 -47.11 -4.00 -0.56
CA LYS A 3 -46.41 -5.28 -0.40
C LYS A 3 -46.83 -6.31 -1.46
N ASP A 4 -48.13 -6.42 -1.71
CA ASP A 4 -48.70 -7.38 -2.68
C ASP A 4 -48.33 -6.99 -4.13
N TYR A 5 -48.34 -5.68 -4.41
CA TYR A 5 -47.88 -5.12 -5.68
C TYR A 5 -46.40 -5.46 -5.94
N SER A 6 -45.51 -5.19 -4.96
CA SER A 6 -44.09 -5.51 -5.09
C SER A 6 -43.87 -7.02 -5.26
N LYS A 7 -44.57 -7.87 -4.50
CA LYS A 7 -44.47 -9.33 -4.61
C LYS A 7 -44.93 -9.84 -5.98
N SER A 8 -46.03 -9.31 -6.51
CA SER A 8 -46.54 -9.63 -7.84
C SER A 8 -45.56 -9.22 -8.94
N TYR A 9 -44.98 -8.02 -8.83
CA TYR A 9 -43.99 -7.54 -9.78
C TYR A 9 -42.75 -8.43 -9.84
N ILE A 10 -42.18 -8.79 -8.68
CA ILE A 10 -40.99 -9.66 -8.60
C ILE A 10 -41.28 -11.02 -9.26
N LYS A 11 -42.47 -11.58 -9.05
CA LYS A 11 -42.88 -12.86 -9.64
C LYS A 11 -42.93 -12.81 -11.18
N ASN A 12 -43.39 -11.68 -11.73
CA ASN A 12 -43.63 -11.52 -13.16
C ASN A 12 -42.40 -11.00 -13.94
N ASN A 13 -41.42 -10.38 -13.26
CA ASN A 13 -40.22 -9.80 -13.89
C ASN A 13 -38.91 -10.45 -13.43
N ARG A 14 -38.85 -11.79 -13.49
CA ARG A 14 -37.72 -12.60 -12.99
C ARG A 14 -36.35 -12.14 -13.51
N ALA A 15 -36.21 -11.83 -14.80
CA ALA A 15 -34.92 -11.43 -15.37
C ALA A 15 -34.37 -10.13 -14.75
N SER A 16 -35.23 -9.14 -14.50
CA SER A 16 -34.82 -7.89 -13.85
C SER A 16 -34.51 -8.10 -12.38
N SER A 17 -35.30 -8.92 -11.68
CA SER A 17 -35.09 -9.26 -10.28
C SER A 17 -33.78 -10.03 -10.08
N ILE A 18 -33.48 -11.01 -10.94
CA ILE A 18 -32.23 -11.77 -10.91
C ILE A 18 -31.02 -10.84 -11.12
N SER A 19 -31.10 -9.91 -12.08
CA SER A 19 -30.00 -8.95 -12.31
C SER A 19 -29.70 -8.10 -11.07
N ILE A 20 -30.73 -7.65 -10.34
CA ILE A 20 -30.56 -6.89 -9.09
C ILE A 20 -29.97 -7.78 -7.99
N MET A 21 -30.50 -8.99 -7.83
CA MET A 21 -30.03 -9.94 -6.83
C MET A 21 -28.55 -10.29 -7.04
N VAL A 22 -28.13 -10.53 -8.28
CA VAL A 22 -26.74 -10.81 -8.63
C VAL A 22 -25.85 -9.60 -8.34
N ALA A 23 -26.27 -8.38 -8.72
CA ALA A 23 -25.50 -7.17 -8.43
C ALA A 23 -25.32 -6.94 -6.91
N ALA A 24 -26.38 -7.15 -6.13
CA ALA A 24 -26.35 -7.04 -4.67
C ALA A 24 -25.45 -8.11 -4.03
N LEU A 25 -25.55 -9.37 -4.50
CA LEU A 25 -24.68 -10.47 -4.03
C LEU A 25 -23.21 -10.14 -4.28
N ILE A 26 -22.88 -9.74 -5.51
CA ILE A 26 -21.51 -9.41 -5.92
C ILE A 26 -20.95 -8.27 -5.07
N ALA A 27 -21.71 -7.18 -4.89
CA ALA A 27 -21.23 -6.03 -4.15
C ALA A 27 -21.03 -6.32 -2.66
N THR A 28 -21.95 -7.06 -2.03
CA THR A 28 -21.84 -7.42 -0.61
C THR A 28 -20.77 -8.48 -0.34
N PHE A 29 -20.62 -9.45 -1.24
CA PHE A 29 -19.51 -10.38 -1.23
C PHE A 29 -18.18 -9.66 -1.21
N PHE A 30 -17.96 -8.76 -2.15
CA PHE A 30 -16.69 -8.06 -2.28
C PHE A 30 -16.43 -7.06 -1.15
N LEU A 31 -17.46 -6.33 -0.71
CA LEU A 31 -17.32 -5.43 0.43
C LEU A 31 -16.99 -6.20 1.73
N SER A 32 -17.59 -7.38 1.94
CA SER A 32 -17.28 -8.26 3.07
C SER A 32 -15.84 -8.79 2.96
N LEU A 33 -15.44 -9.27 1.78
CA LEU A 33 -14.10 -9.80 1.52
C LEU A 33 -13.03 -8.75 1.79
N ILE A 34 -13.15 -7.56 1.21
CA ILE A 34 -12.20 -6.45 1.37
C ILE A 34 -12.06 -6.04 2.83
N ASN A 35 -13.18 -5.83 3.53
CA ASN A 35 -13.15 -5.40 4.92
C ASN A 35 -12.57 -6.48 5.85
N THR A 36 -12.91 -7.75 5.61
CA THR A 36 -12.41 -8.86 6.45
C THR A 36 -10.92 -9.07 6.26
N LEU A 37 -10.42 -9.00 5.01
CA LEU A 37 -8.99 -9.07 4.71
C LEU A 37 -8.23 -7.89 5.31
N ALA A 38 -8.71 -6.67 5.09
CA ALA A 38 -8.08 -5.46 5.64
C ALA A 38 -7.97 -5.52 7.16
N TYR A 39 -9.02 -5.99 7.85
CA TYR A 39 -8.99 -6.19 9.30
C TYR A 39 -7.97 -7.25 9.72
N ASN A 40 -7.95 -8.41 9.07
CA ASN A 40 -7.03 -9.49 9.45
C ASN A 40 -5.57 -9.09 9.22
N PHE A 41 -5.27 -8.38 8.12
CA PHE A 41 -3.92 -7.84 7.92
C PHE A 41 -3.54 -6.79 8.96
N TRP A 42 -4.48 -5.90 9.32
CA TRP A 42 -4.24 -4.89 10.33
C TRP A 42 -3.98 -5.50 11.71
N VAL A 43 -4.77 -6.49 12.12
CA VAL A 43 -4.56 -7.23 13.38
C VAL A 43 -3.24 -7.99 13.36
N TYR A 44 -2.95 -8.69 12.27
CA TYR A 44 -1.69 -9.42 12.12
C TYR A 44 -0.47 -8.51 12.27
N GLU A 45 -0.48 -7.32 11.65
CA GLU A 45 0.62 -6.36 11.79
C GLU A 45 0.78 -5.86 13.23
N ILE A 46 -0.33 -5.61 13.94
CA ILE A 46 -0.28 -5.22 15.35
C ILE A 46 0.29 -6.37 16.19
N GLU A 47 -0.17 -7.61 15.97
CA GLU A 47 0.32 -8.78 16.70
C GLU A 47 1.80 -9.02 16.45
N ARG A 48 2.25 -8.86 15.20
CA ARG A 48 3.66 -8.99 14.84
C ARG A 48 4.51 -7.97 15.62
N ILE A 49 4.14 -6.70 15.55
CA ILE A 49 4.87 -5.62 16.24
C ILE A 49 4.88 -5.87 17.76
N VAL A 50 3.76 -6.29 18.34
CA VAL A 50 3.66 -6.58 19.78
C VAL A 50 4.52 -7.79 20.18
N LEU A 51 4.62 -8.81 19.34
CA LEU A 51 5.46 -9.98 19.60
C LEU A 51 6.96 -9.68 19.45
N GLU A 52 7.32 -8.83 18.51
CA GLU A 52 8.71 -8.47 18.20
C GLU A 52 9.26 -7.37 19.14
N GLU A 53 8.47 -6.32 19.40
CA GLU A 53 8.93 -5.11 20.09
C GLU A 53 8.23 -4.87 21.45
N GLY A 54 7.16 -5.60 21.75
CA GLY A 54 6.32 -5.43 22.94
C GLY A 54 5.09 -4.53 22.74
N ASP A 55 4.18 -4.48 23.71
CA ASP A 55 2.92 -3.70 23.64
C ASP A 55 3.00 -2.28 24.25
N TRP A 56 4.21 -1.84 24.63
CA TRP A 56 4.45 -0.50 25.16
C TRP A 56 4.17 0.58 24.12
N GLN A 57 3.78 1.78 24.57
CA GLN A 57 3.32 2.86 23.68
C GLN A 57 4.22 4.09 23.78
N GLY A 58 4.63 4.42 25.01
CA GLY A 58 5.70 5.36 25.28
C GLY A 58 6.64 4.78 26.33
N ARG A 59 7.90 5.18 26.31
CA ARG A 59 8.93 4.75 27.24
C ARG A 59 9.65 5.99 27.75
N ILE A 60 9.86 6.06 29.06
CA ILE A 60 10.58 7.15 29.71
C ILE A 60 11.89 6.58 30.29
N ILE A 61 13.00 7.23 29.98
CA ILE A 61 14.33 6.89 30.47
C ILE A 61 14.76 7.94 31.50
N GLY A 62 15.10 7.51 32.71
CA GLY A 62 15.68 8.40 33.72
C GLY A 62 15.67 7.81 35.13
N GLU A 63 16.12 8.59 36.11
CA GLU A 63 16.03 8.21 37.52
C GLU A 63 14.57 8.30 38.02
N ILE A 64 13.86 7.17 37.97
CA ILE A 64 12.45 7.07 38.36
C ILE A 64 12.32 6.30 39.68
N ASP A 65 12.15 7.04 40.77
CA ASP A 65 11.82 6.50 42.09
C ASP A 65 10.35 6.03 42.18
N LYS A 66 10.00 5.30 43.25
CA LYS A 66 8.61 4.85 43.50
C LYS A 66 7.59 5.99 43.49
N ASP A 67 7.95 7.17 44.01
CA ASP A 67 7.08 8.33 44.04
C ASP A 67 6.85 8.91 42.64
N ARG A 68 7.89 8.97 41.80
CA ARG A 68 7.79 9.39 40.39
C ARG A 68 7.00 8.40 39.54
N LEU A 69 7.18 7.10 39.78
CA LEU A 69 6.36 6.07 39.14
C LEU A 69 4.87 6.23 39.50
N SER A 70 4.57 6.54 40.77
CA SER A 70 3.19 6.79 41.21
C SER A 70 2.60 8.05 40.55
N LEU A 71 3.42 9.09 40.32
CA LEU A 71 3.00 10.29 39.60
C LEU A 71 2.61 9.95 38.16
N ILE A 72 3.40 9.14 37.44
CA ILE A 72 3.08 8.68 36.08
C ILE A 72 1.75 7.91 36.07
N GLN A 73 1.57 6.96 37.00
CA GLN A 73 0.35 6.16 37.11
C GLN A 73 -0.91 6.98 37.44
N ASN A 74 -0.75 8.15 38.06
CA ASN A 74 -1.84 9.04 38.44
C ASN A 74 -2.31 9.95 37.30
N PHE A 75 -1.63 9.98 36.15
CA PHE A 75 -2.13 10.71 34.98
C PHE A 75 -3.41 10.07 34.43
N GLY A 76 -4.43 10.88 34.15
CA GLY A 76 -5.77 10.38 33.83
C GLY A 76 -5.82 9.43 32.62
N ASN A 77 -4.97 9.68 31.62
CA ASN A 77 -4.89 8.88 30.40
C ASN A 77 -3.92 7.70 30.49
N VAL A 78 -3.13 7.58 31.55
CA VAL A 78 -2.26 6.42 31.77
C VAL A 78 -3.11 5.24 32.27
N GLU A 79 -2.96 4.09 31.62
CA GLU A 79 -3.58 2.82 31.99
C GLU A 79 -2.70 2.07 33.01
N LYS A 80 -1.42 1.92 32.69
CA LYS A 80 -0.41 1.30 33.53
C LYS A 80 0.98 1.86 33.18
N ALA A 81 1.89 1.86 34.13
CA ALA A 81 3.30 2.17 33.93
C ALA A 81 4.12 1.10 34.64
N ILE A 82 4.99 0.42 33.90
CA ILE A 82 5.75 -0.76 34.36
C ILE A 82 7.24 -0.46 34.21
N VAL A 83 8.01 -0.72 35.27
CA VAL A 83 9.47 -0.68 35.21
C VAL A 83 9.95 -1.90 34.44
N ASN A 84 10.67 -1.67 33.34
CA ASN A 84 11.24 -2.74 32.55
C ASN A 84 12.63 -3.10 33.08
N GLN A 85 12.73 -4.23 33.80
CA GLN A 85 13.97 -4.65 34.46
C GLN A 85 14.99 -5.28 33.49
N GLU A 86 14.55 -5.68 32.29
CA GLU A 86 15.41 -6.30 31.27
C GLU A 86 16.20 -5.26 30.46
N LEU A 87 15.75 -4.01 30.46
CA LEU A 87 16.38 -2.89 29.78
C LEU A 87 17.00 -1.93 30.81
N TYR A 88 18.28 -2.13 31.13
CA TYR A 88 19.06 -1.17 31.91
C TYR A 88 19.82 -0.23 30.97
N SER A 89 19.55 1.06 31.05
CA SER A 89 20.32 2.13 30.38
C SER A 89 21.31 2.76 31.35
N GLU A 90 22.47 3.22 30.84
CA GLU A 90 23.44 4.01 31.62
C GLU A 90 22.79 5.28 32.23
N ASP A 91 21.71 5.79 31.60
CA ASP A 91 20.97 7.01 31.99
C ASP A 91 19.84 6.79 33.01
N GLY A 92 19.65 5.56 33.52
CA GLY A 92 18.68 5.28 34.59
C GLY A 92 17.69 4.14 34.29
N VAL A 93 16.55 4.16 35.00
CA VAL A 93 15.51 3.12 34.95
C VAL A 93 14.57 3.37 33.77
N VAL A 94 14.28 2.30 33.01
CA VAL A 94 13.35 2.36 31.88
C VAL A 94 11.92 2.06 32.35
N VAL A 95 11.00 2.96 32.07
CA VAL A 95 9.57 2.79 32.40
C VAL A 95 8.73 2.78 31.13
N ASP A 96 8.06 1.66 30.88
CA ASP A 96 7.09 1.49 29.81
C ASP A 96 5.72 2.03 30.26
N VAL A 97 5.20 2.99 29.51
CA VAL A 97 3.93 3.68 29.76
C VAL A 97 2.88 3.26 28.74
N TYR A 98 1.69 2.95 29.25
CA TYR A 98 0.55 2.49 28.47
C TYR A 98 -0.60 3.47 28.66
N PHE A 99 -1.25 3.86 27.56
CA PHE A 99 -2.32 4.86 27.53
C PHE A 99 -3.68 4.25 27.19
N LYS A 100 -4.72 4.79 27.82
CA LYS A 100 -6.12 4.45 27.53
C LYS A 100 -6.55 5.01 26.17
N ASN A 101 -6.22 6.27 25.90
CA ASN A 101 -6.46 6.94 24.63
C ASN A 101 -5.14 7.25 23.92
N LYS A 102 -4.87 6.52 22.85
CA LYS A 102 -3.59 6.58 22.13
C LYS A 102 -3.42 7.86 21.29
N LYS A 103 -4.53 8.55 20.97
CA LYS A 103 -4.50 9.70 20.05
C LYS A 103 -3.80 10.93 20.63
N THR A 104 -3.79 11.06 21.95
CA THR A 104 -3.21 12.21 22.67
C THR A 104 -1.84 11.87 23.26
N ILE A 105 -1.23 10.76 22.85
CA ILE A 105 0.03 10.27 23.45
C ILE A 105 1.14 11.33 23.43
N TYR A 106 1.35 12.04 22.33
CA TYR A 106 2.39 13.07 22.26
C TYR A 106 2.11 14.25 23.22
N GLU A 107 0.84 14.65 23.37
CA GLU A 107 0.44 15.70 24.33
C GLU A 107 0.59 15.22 25.78
N ASP A 108 0.10 14.01 26.07
CA ASP A 108 0.11 13.45 27.43
C ASP A 108 1.52 13.10 27.90
N MET A 109 2.37 12.56 27.01
CA MET A 109 3.77 12.28 27.32
C MET A 109 4.53 13.57 27.59
N HIS A 110 4.35 14.61 26.77
CA HIS A 110 4.95 15.92 27.03
C HIS A 110 4.58 16.47 28.42
N LEU A 111 3.29 16.39 28.80
CA LEU A 111 2.84 16.81 30.13
C LEU A 111 3.39 15.94 31.28
N ILE A 112 3.58 14.64 31.04
CA ILE A 112 4.21 13.73 32.00
C ILE A 112 5.67 14.14 32.22
N LEU A 113 6.43 14.40 31.15
CA LEU A 113 7.83 14.80 31.22
C LEU A 113 8.00 16.17 31.90
N GLU A 114 7.19 17.17 31.53
CA GLU A 114 7.20 18.50 32.13
C GLU A 114 7.00 18.42 33.66
N ARG A 115 6.07 17.56 34.10
CA ARG A 115 5.77 17.38 35.52
C ARG A 115 6.84 16.59 36.28
N LEU A 116 7.58 15.73 35.58
CA LEU A 116 8.73 15.01 36.14
C LEU A 116 10.01 15.85 36.13
N GLY A 117 10.05 16.94 35.35
CA GLY A 117 11.23 17.77 35.14
C GLY A 117 12.25 17.14 34.21
N PHE A 118 11.81 16.26 33.30
CA PHE A 118 12.68 15.61 32.31
C PHE A 118 12.60 16.33 30.95
N GLU A 119 13.68 16.27 30.18
CA GLU A 119 13.73 16.78 28.81
C GLU A 119 12.90 15.89 27.86
N GLU A 120 12.39 16.46 26.76
CA GLU A 120 11.61 15.69 25.76
C GLU A 120 12.36 14.48 25.20
N LYS A 121 13.69 14.54 25.13
CA LYS A 121 14.57 13.47 24.64
C LYS A 121 14.55 12.21 25.50
N SER A 122 14.08 12.31 26.74
CA SER A 122 13.94 11.16 27.64
C SER A 122 12.74 10.26 27.29
N ALA A 123 11.85 10.71 26.41
CA ALA A 123 10.72 9.93 25.93
C ALA A 123 11.01 9.27 24.58
N ILE A 124 10.78 7.97 24.52
CA ILE A 124 10.79 7.17 23.28
C ILE A 124 9.36 6.75 23.00
N TYR A 125 8.91 6.92 21.76
CA TYR A 125 7.57 6.52 21.32
C TYR A 125 7.65 5.26 20.48
N HIS A 126 6.64 4.39 20.60
CA HIS A 126 6.55 3.19 19.77
C HIS A 126 5.93 3.53 18.40
N GLU A 127 6.70 4.25 17.58
CA GLU A 127 6.25 4.84 16.31
C GLU A 127 5.57 3.84 15.36
N LEU A 128 6.14 2.63 15.23
CA LEU A 128 5.58 1.58 14.38
C LEU A 128 4.18 1.16 14.85
N LEU A 129 4.01 0.90 16.15
CA LEU A 129 2.71 0.52 16.73
C LEU A 129 1.71 1.68 16.68
N LEU A 130 2.14 2.91 16.96
CA LEU A 130 1.31 4.12 16.92
C LEU A 130 0.81 4.42 15.50
N SER A 131 1.66 4.24 14.49
CA SER A 131 1.29 4.42 13.08
C SER A 131 0.16 3.46 12.67
N ARG A 132 0.15 2.22 13.19
CA ARG A 132 -0.95 1.26 12.97
C ARG A 132 -2.26 1.70 13.63
N TYR A 133 -2.20 2.53 14.67
CA TYR A 133 -3.36 3.20 15.27
C TYR A 133 -3.73 4.52 14.60
N LEU A 134 -3.07 4.88 13.50
CA LEU A 134 -3.22 6.15 12.78
C LEU A 134 -2.82 7.36 13.64
N VAL A 135 -1.95 7.16 14.62
CA VAL A 135 -1.35 8.21 15.44
C VAL A 135 0.06 8.43 14.90
N HIS A 136 0.37 9.65 14.52
CA HIS A 136 1.66 10.03 13.94
C HIS A 136 2.16 11.27 14.69
N ASP A 137 3.47 11.41 14.77
CA ASP A 137 4.10 12.59 15.33
C ASP A 137 3.65 13.85 14.55
N PRO A 138 3.07 14.87 15.21
CA PRO A 138 2.73 16.13 14.58
C PRO A 138 3.90 16.86 13.91
N GLN A 139 5.14 16.58 14.32
CA GLN A 139 6.37 17.22 13.83
C GLN A 139 7.10 16.41 12.75
N ASP A 140 6.64 15.19 12.42
CA ASP A 140 7.27 14.37 11.38
C ASP A 140 7.07 14.99 9.98
N SER A 141 8.19 15.32 9.34
CA SER A 141 8.24 15.91 8.01
C SER A 141 7.89 14.92 6.89
N THR A 142 7.81 13.61 7.18
CA THR A 142 7.62 12.54 6.19
C THR A 142 6.56 11.50 6.59
N PRO A 143 5.25 11.85 6.59
CA PRO A 143 4.21 10.91 6.96
C PRO A 143 4.18 9.69 6.02
N PRO A 144 3.91 8.48 6.54
CA PRO A 144 3.93 7.25 5.75
C PRO A 144 2.80 7.22 4.70
N LEU A 145 3.12 7.60 3.46
CA LEU A 145 2.18 7.72 2.33
C LEU A 145 1.57 6.38 1.87
N LEU A 146 2.17 5.24 2.21
CA LEU A 146 1.74 3.92 1.74
C LEU A 146 0.34 3.53 2.23
N MET A 147 0.01 3.81 3.49
CA MET A 147 -1.31 3.49 4.05
C MET A 147 -2.42 4.34 3.40
N THR A 148 -2.15 5.63 3.19
CA THR A 148 -3.06 6.55 2.49
C THR A 148 -3.31 6.11 1.05
N PHE A 149 -2.28 5.60 0.36
CA PHE A 149 -2.42 5.05 -0.99
C PHE A 149 -3.31 3.81 -1.02
N TYR A 150 -3.12 2.85 -0.10
CA TYR A 150 -3.96 1.66 0.02
C TYR A 150 -5.44 2.03 0.30
N LEU A 151 -5.68 2.96 1.23
CA LEU A 151 -7.02 3.49 1.52
C LEU A 151 -7.66 4.14 0.29
N GLY A 152 -6.88 4.90 -0.49
CA GLY A 152 -7.32 5.52 -1.74
C GLY A 152 -7.82 4.48 -2.76
N ILE A 153 -7.07 3.40 -2.98
CA ILE A 153 -7.48 2.31 -3.88
C ILE A 153 -8.76 1.62 -3.36
N LEU A 154 -8.83 1.35 -2.05
CA LEU A 154 -10.00 0.70 -1.44
C LEU A 154 -11.28 1.54 -1.60
N LEU A 155 -11.16 2.87 -1.49
CA LEU A 155 -12.25 3.82 -1.76
C LEU A 155 -12.70 3.79 -3.22
N ILE A 156 -11.76 3.77 -4.17
CA ILE A 156 -12.04 3.65 -5.61
C ILE A 156 -12.84 2.37 -5.90
N ILE A 157 -12.42 1.24 -5.33
CA ILE A 157 -13.10 -0.06 -5.51
C ILE A 157 -14.51 -0.02 -4.91
N SER A 158 -14.64 0.47 -3.68
CA SER A 158 -15.92 0.59 -2.98
C SER A 158 -16.90 1.49 -3.72
N PHE A 159 -16.42 2.62 -4.26
CA PHE A 159 -17.22 3.52 -5.06
C PHE A 159 -17.69 2.88 -6.37
N SER A 160 -16.83 2.09 -7.03
CA SER A 160 -17.21 1.34 -8.23
C SER A 160 -18.35 0.35 -7.95
N LEU A 161 -18.30 -0.38 -6.82
CA LEU A 161 -19.37 -1.30 -6.40
C LEU A 161 -20.71 -0.60 -6.18
N ILE A 162 -20.71 0.58 -5.56
CA ILE A 162 -21.92 1.40 -5.34
C ILE A 162 -22.55 1.78 -6.69
N LEU A 163 -21.73 2.22 -7.66
CA LEU A 163 -22.22 2.61 -8.98
C LEU A 163 -22.91 1.45 -9.72
N ILE A 164 -22.47 0.21 -9.52
CA ILE A 164 -23.08 -0.97 -10.15
C ILE A 164 -24.49 -1.22 -9.63
N ILE A 165 -24.64 -1.24 -8.30
CA ILE A 165 -25.96 -1.46 -7.68
C ILE A 165 -26.90 -0.33 -8.09
N HIS A 166 -26.42 0.90 -8.05
CA HIS A 166 -27.19 2.08 -8.46
C HIS A 166 -27.72 1.92 -9.89
N ASN A 167 -26.88 1.46 -10.81
CA ASN A 167 -27.23 1.32 -12.21
C ASN A 167 -28.23 0.19 -12.46
N ALA A 168 -28.05 -0.96 -11.79
CA ALA A 168 -29.01 -2.06 -11.85
C ALA A 168 -30.41 -1.63 -11.39
N PHE A 169 -30.49 -0.83 -10.31
CA PHE A 169 -31.76 -0.27 -9.84
C PHE A 169 -32.31 0.82 -10.76
N GLU A 170 -31.48 1.74 -11.26
CA GLU A 170 -31.94 2.78 -12.18
C GLU A 170 -32.55 2.15 -13.45
N LEU A 171 -31.94 1.10 -13.99
CA LEU A 171 -32.45 0.36 -15.15
C LEU A 171 -33.80 -0.31 -14.85
N SER A 172 -33.92 -1.02 -13.72
CA SER A 172 -35.16 -1.71 -13.31
C SER A 172 -36.31 -0.74 -12.98
N MET A 173 -36.00 0.37 -12.30
CA MET A 173 -36.99 1.37 -11.93
C MET A 173 -37.46 2.17 -13.15
N ASN A 174 -36.54 2.53 -14.06
CA ASN A 174 -36.89 3.25 -15.29
C ASN A 174 -37.81 2.45 -16.21
N ALA A 175 -37.68 1.12 -16.23
CA ALA A 175 -38.59 0.25 -16.99
C ALA A 175 -40.07 0.36 -16.54
N ARG A 176 -40.33 0.95 -15.37
CA ARG A 176 -41.66 1.04 -14.74
C ARG A 176 -42.20 2.46 -14.62
N ILE A 177 -41.53 3.45 -15.21
CA ILE A 177 -41.94 4.85 -15.10
C ILE A 177 -43.43 5.02 -15.45
N HIS A 178 -43.92 4.34 -16.50
CA HIS A 178 -45.33 4.39 -16.89
C HIS A 178 -46.28 3.85 -15.82
N GLN A 179 -45.99 2.67 -15.26
CA GLN A 179 -46.82 2.07 -14.19
C GLN A 179 -46.87 2.95 -12.94
N LEU A 180 -45.72 3.55 -12.59
CA LEU A 180 -45.65 4.51 -11.48
C LEU A 180 -46.40 5.81 -11.79
N GLY A 181 -46.42 6.24 -13.05
CA GLY A 181 -47.22 7.37 -13.55
C GLY A 181 -48.72 7.15 -13.39
N ILE A 182 -49.22 5.95 -13.71
CA ILE A 182 -50.63 5.57 -13.49
C ILE A 182 -50.97 5.55 -12.00
N LEU A 183 -50.08 5.01 -11.17
CA LEU A 183 -50.29 5.02 -9.72
C LEU A 183 -50.35 6.46 -9.17
N SER A 184 -49.48 7.34 -9.68
CA SER A 184 -49.50 8.77 -9.36
C SER A 184 -50.78 9.46 -9.83
N SER A 185 -51.38 9.07 -10.97
CA SER A 185 -52.64 9.65 -11.44
C SER A 185 -53.85 9.18 -10.65
N ILE A 186 -53.79 7.99 -10.05
CA ILE A 186 -54.82 7.46 -9.12
C ILE A 186 -54.68 8.09 -7.71
N GLY A 187 -53.66 8.92 -7.47
CA GLY A 187 -53.47 9.67 -6.22
C GLY A 187 -52.36 9.15 -5.30
N ALA A 188 -51.49 8.24 -5.78
CA ALA A 188 -50.35 7.80 -4.98
C ALA A 188 -49.37 8.95 -4.72
N THR A 189 -49.05 9.20 -3.45
CA THR A 189 -48.11 10.25 -3.06
C THR A 189 -46.66 9.86 -3.41
N PRO A 190 -45.76 10.83 -3.67
CA PRO A 190 -44.32 10.59 -3.84
C PRO A 190 -43.69 9.76 -2.72
N LYS A 191 -44.15 9.95 -1.47
CA LYS A 191 -43.69 9.17 -0.32
C LYS A 191 -44.08 7.70 -0.45
N GLN A 192 -45.32 7.40 -0.86
CA GLN A 192 -45.80 6.03 -1.05
C GLN A 192 -45.06 5.31 -2.20
N ILE A 193 -44.82 5.99 -3.33
CA ILE A 193 -44.05 5.43 -4.46
C ILE A 193 -42.62 5.10 -4.02
N ARG A 194 -41.95 6.03 -3.32
CA ARG A 194 -40.59 5.79 -2.83
C ARG A 194 -40.53 4.62 -1.85
N THR A 195 -41.46 4.55 -0.89
CA THR A 195 -41.50 3.45 0.08
C THR A 195 -41.75 2.11 -0.60
N CYS A 196 -42.61 2.06 -1.61
CA CYS A 196 -42.84 0.85 -2.41
C CYS A 196 -41.55 0.35 -3.09
N LEU A 197 -40.82 1.25 -3.77
CA LEU A 197 -39.58 0.94 -4.48
C LEU A 197 -38.47 0.48 -3.51
N VAL A 198 -38.37 1.12 -2.34
CA VAL A 198 -37.41 0.71 -1.31
C VAL A 198 -37.78 -0.64 -0.71
N GLN A 199 -39.06 -0.91 -0.44
CA GLN A 199 -39.51 -2.22 0.07
C GLN A 199 -39.20 -3.37 -0.89
N GLU A 200 -39.42 -3.15 -2.19
CA GLU A 200 -39.08 -4.13 -3.22
C GLU A 200 -37.56 -4.37 -3.26
N ALA A 201 -36.76 -3.30 -3.22
CA ALA A 201 -35.31 -3.41 -3.22
C ALA A 201 -34.79 -4.17 -2.00
N VAL A 202 -35.34 -3.90 -0.80
CA VAL A 202 -34.99 -4.64 0.41
C VAL A 202 -35.34 -6.12 0.27
N MET A 203 -36.53 -6.44 -0.26
CA MET A 203 -36.96 -7.83 -0.48
C MET A 203 -36.06 -8.57 -1.47
N LEU A 204 -35.57 -7.88 -2.51
CA LEU A 204 -34.64 -8.44 -3.49
C LEU A 204 -33.21 -8.57 -2.97
N CYS A 205 -32.74 -7.63 -2.14
CA CYS A 205 -31.35 -7.57 -1.74
C CYS A 205 -31.04 -8.34 -0.46
N ILE A 206 -31.96 -8.48 0.49
CA ILE A 206 -31.63 -8.99 1.83
C ILE A 206 -30.99 -10.39 1.82
N VAL A 207 -31.54 -11.32 1.03
CA VAL A 207 -30.99 -12.68 0.90
C VAL A 207 -29.64 -12.68 0.18
N PRO A 208 -29.50 -12.06 -1.01
CA PRO A 208 -28.19 -11.84 -1.64
C PRO A 208 -27.14 -11.21 -0.75
N MET A 209 -27.51 -10.24 0.08
CA MET A 209 -26.59 -9.55 0.98
C MET A 209 -26.04 -10.49 2.07
N LEU A 210 -26.91 -11.32 2.67
CA LEU A 210 -26.50 -12.31 3.67
C LEU A 210 -25.58 -13.37 3.06
N ILE A 211 -25.97 -13.91 1.89
CA ILE A 211 -25.17 -14.91 1.17
C ILE A 211 -23.83 -14.30 0.76
N GLY A 212 -23.83 -13.10 0.19
CA GLY A 212 -22.61 -12.41 -0.23
C GLY A 212 -21.67 -12.20 0.96
N ASN A 213 -22.18 -11.65 2.06
CA ASN A 213 -21.38 -11.44 3.28
C ASN A 213 -20.72 -12.74 3.77
N PHE A 214 -21.49 -13.83 3.84
CA PHE A 214 -21.01 -15.14 4.28
C PHE A 214 -19.95 -15.73 3.34
N ILE A 215 -20.17 -15.69 2.02
CA ILE A 215 -19.17 -16.13 1.03
C ILE A 215 -17.90 -15.28 1.15
N GLY A 216 -18.02 -13.98 1.41
CA GLY A 216 -16.87 -13.08 1.56
C GLY A 216 -15.97 -13.47 2.72
N ILE A 217 -16.56 -13.88 3.84
CA ILE A 217 -15.84 -14.37 5.02
C ILE A 217 -15.13 -15.70 4.71
N ILE A 218 -15.83 -16.65 4.07
CA ILE A 218 -15.26 -17.96 3.71
C ILE A 218 -14.06 -17.78 2.76
N VAL A 219 -14.21 -16.95 1.74
CA VAL A 219 -13.13 -16.68 0.77
C VAL A 219 -11.97 -15.98 1.47
N SER A 220 -12.24 -15.04 2.38
CA SER A 220 -11.19 -14.39 3.17
C SER A 220 -10.41 -15.39 4.02
N PHE A 221 -11.08 -16.34 4.66
CA PHE A 221 -10.44 -17.41 5.42
C PHE A 221 -9.55 -18.30 4.53
N GLY A 222 -10.05 -18.68 3.35
CA GLY A 222 -9.27 -19.43 2.36
C GLY A 222 -8.02 -18.66 1.91
N LEU A 223 -8.16 -17.36 1.64
CA LEU A 223 -7.04 -16.52 1.22
C LEU A 223 -5.98 -16.39 2.31
N MET A 224 -6.38 -16.22 3.58
CA MET A 224 -5.44 -16.20 4.71
C MET A 224 -4.65 -17.51 4.85
N LYS A 225 -5.29 -18.67 4.63
CA LYS A 225 -4.58 -19.96 4.61
C LYS A 225 -3.56 -20.06 3.49
N VAL A 226 -3.91 -19.58 2.30
CA VAL A 226 -2.99 -19.55 1.16
C VAL A 226 -1.80 -18.64 1.44
N ILE A 227 -2.04 -17.49 2.08
CA ILE A 227 -0.97 -16.57 2.50
C ILE A 227 -0.03 -17.23 3.50
N ASN A 228 -0.57 -17.89 4.53
CA ASN A 228 0.26 -18.60 5.51
C ASN A 228 1.03 -19.76 4.86
N PHE A 229 0.47 -20.43 3.85
CA PHE A 229 1.17 -21.47 3.11
C PHE A 229 2.39 -20.93 2.35
N PHE A 230 2.24 -19.81 1.64
CA PHE A 230 3.38 -19.18 0.94
C PHE A 230 4.39 -18.53 1.88
N ALA A 231 4.00 -18.27 3.13
CA ALA A 231 4.82 -17.61 4.12
C ALA A 231 5.30 -18.54 5.25
N ALA A 232 5.19 -19.86 5.08
CA ALA A 232 5.47 -20.84 6.13
C ALA A 232 6.96 -20.96 6.49
N ASP A 233 7.86 -20.74 5.52
CA ASP A 233 9.31 -20.95 5.68
C ASP A 233 10.06 -19.67 6.09
N ILE A 234 9.34 -18.65 6.58
CA ILE A 234 9.93 -17.36 6.96
C ILE A 234 10.30 -17.40 8.45
N SER A 235 11.61 -17.36 8.76
CA SER A 235 12.13 -17.26 10.12
C SER A 235 11.58 -16.01 10.83
N GLY A 236 11.19 -16.15 12.10
CA GLY A 236 10.60 -15.05 12.90
C GLY A 236 9.13 -14.73 12.61
N ARG A 237 8.54 -15.27 11.54
CA ARG A 237 7.14 -15.04 11.20
C ARG A 237 6.20 -15.94 12.01
N HIS A 238 5.21 -15.35 12.67
CA HIS A 238 4.11 -16.12 13.25
C HIS A 238 2.98 -16.34 12.25
N ASN A 239 2.22 -17.43 12.42
CA ASN A 239 1.06 -17.68 11.57
C ASN A 239 0.03 -16.56 11.73
N ALA A 240 -0.46 -16.04 10.60
CA ALA A 240 -1.58 -15.10 10.63
C ALA A 240 -2.86 -15.88 10.92
N ILE A 241 -3.20 -16.00 12.19
CA ILE A 241 -4.41 -16.71 12.62
C ILE A 241 -5.60 -15.87 12.17
N PHE A 242 -6.52 -16.48 11.43
CA PHE A 242 -7.73 -15.79 11.00
C PHE A 242 -8.56 -15.40 12.24
N GLN A 243 -8.61 -14.11 12.53
CA GLN A 243 -9.39 -13.57 13.62
C GLN A 243 -10.69 -13.01 13.09
N TYR A 244 -11.79 -13.51 13.62
CA TYR A 244 -13.11 -13.05 13.24
C TYR A 244 -13.93 -12.69 14.47
N ARG A 245 -14.02 -11.38 14.75
CA ARG A 245 -14.81 -10.85 15.86
C ARG A 245 -16.24 -10.53 15.39
N PRO A 246 -17.29 -10.91 16.15
CA PRO A 246 -18.69 -10.71 15.73
C PRO A 246 -19.07 -9.27 15.37
N TYR A 247 -18.48 -8.27 16.01
CA TYR A 247 -18.74 -6.86 15.72
C TYR A 247 -18.31 -6.46 14.30
N ILE A 248 -17.34 -7.15 13.69
CA ILE A 248 -16.89 -6.92 12.31
C ILE A 248 -17.94 -7.43 11.33
N CYS A 249 -18.55 -8.59 11.61
CA CYS A 249 -19.68 -9.09 10.84
C CYS A 249 -20.82 -8.08 10.82
N LEU A 250 -21.14 -7.51 11.99
CA LEU A 250 -22.17 -6.49 12.11
C LEU A 250 -21.79 -5.21 11.35
N PHE A 251 -20.55 -4.75 11.50
CA PHE A 251 -20.04 -3.55 10.85
C PHE A 251 -20.02 -3.70 9.32
N THR A 252 -19.47 -4.80 8.80
CA THR A 252 -19.44 -5.09 7.36
C THR A 252 -20.84 -5.22 6.77
N PHE A 253 -21.75 -5.88 7.49
CA PHE A 253 -23.16 -5.96 7.10
C PHE A 253 -23.84 -4.59 7.09
N LEU A 254 -23.56 -3.74 8.10
CA LEU A 254 -24.13 -2.40 8.20
C LEU A 254 -23.65 -1.49 7.07
N ILE A 255 -22.36 -1.51 6.73
CA ILE A 255 -21.84 -0.77 5.57
C ILE A 255 -22.43 -1.33 4.27
N ALA A 256 -22.52 -2.65 4.12
CA ALA A 256 -23.15 -3.28 2.95
C ALA A 256 -24.63 -2.86 2.81
N PHE A 257 -25.35 -2.79 3.93
CA PHE A 257 -26.72 -2.31 3.96
C PHE A 257 -26.81 -0.83 3.60
N LEU A 258 -25.97 0.02 4.18
CA LEU A 258 -25.95 1.45 3.90
C LEU A 258 -25.63 1.73 2.42
N THR A 259 -24.67 1.01 1.84
CA THR A 259 -24.29 1.14 0.43
C THR A 259 -25.41 0.72 -0.53
N VAL A 260 -26.07 -0.43 -0.28
CA VAL A 260 -27.24 -0.86 -1.05
C VAL A 260 -28.39 0.14 -0.88
N PHE A 261 -28.64 0.59 0.35
CA PHE A 261 -29.71 1.54 0.65
C PHE A 261 -29.52 2.87 -0.08
N LEU A 262 -28.31 3.46 -0.02
CA LEU A 262 -27.98 4.68 -0.75
C LEU A 262 -28.14 4.50 -2.27
N SER A 263 -27.70 3.34 -2.80
CA SER A 263 -27.79 2.99 -4.22
C SER A 263 -29.23 2.94 -4.73
N VAL A 264 -30.18 2.50 -3.89
CA VAL A 264 -31.63 2.42 -4.16
C VAL A 264 -32.33 3.75 -3.90
N TRP A 265 -31.95 4.45 -2.84
CA TRP A 265 -32.63 5.65 -2.37
C TRP A 265 -32.51 6.81 -3.37
N ILE A 266 -31.32 6.99 -3.95
CA ILE A 266 -31.07 8.03 -4.95
C ILE A 266 -32.02 7.90 -6.18
N PRO A 267 -32.09 6.75 -6.88
CA PRO A 267 -33.00 6.58 -8.02
C PRO A 267 -34.46 6.58 -7.57
N ALA A 268 -34.82 5.98 -6.44
CA ALA A 268 -36.19 5.97 -5.93
C ALA A 268 -36.71 7.39 -5.64
N ARG A 269 -35.89 8.26 -5.02
CA ARG A 269 -36.24 9.67 -4.76
C ARG A 269 -36.39 10.49 -6.05
N LYS A 270 -35.56 10.19 -7.05
CA LYS A 270 -35.62 10.82 -8.38
C LYS A 270 -36.91 10.44 -9.10
N LEU A 271 -37.26 9.15 -9.14
CA LEU A 271 -38.50 8.68 -9.77
C LEU A 271 -39.75 9.14 -9.03
N SER A 272 -39.75 9.11 -7.69
CA SER A 272 -40.94 9.48 -6.92
C SER A 272 -41.38 10.94 -7.10
N LYS A 273 -40.44 11.81 -7.50
CA LYS A 273 -40.70 13.23 -7.76
C LYS A 273 -41.05 13.53 -9.22
N MET A 274 -41.06 12.53 -10.10
CA MET A 274 -41.45 12.73 -11.50
C MET A 274 -42.95 13.03 -11.58
N SER A 275 -43.33 14.00 -12.41
CA SER A 275 -44.75 14.33 -12.61
C SER A 275 -45.45 13.30 -13.51
N ILE A 276 -46.77 13.17 -13.36
CA ILE A 276 -47.63 12.30 -14.17
C ILE A 276 -47.37 12.54 -15.67
N LEU A 277 -47.34 13.82 -16.07
CA LEU A 277 -47.13 14.21 -17.46
C LEU A 277 -45.71 13.86 -17.94
N GLN A 278 -44.68 13.92 -17.08
CA GLN A 278 -43.35 13.43 -17.42
C GLN A 278 -43.29 11.91 -17.50
N ALA A 279 -44.00 11.18 -16.64
CA ALA A 279 -44.02 9.71 -16.66
C ALA A 279 -44.72 9.17 -17.92
N ILE A 280 -45.86 9.76 -18.30
CA ILE A 280 -46.59 9.39 -19.52
C ILE A 280 -45.79 9.82 -20.76
N ARG A 281 -45.26 11.05 -20.79
CA ARG A 281 -44.51 11.56 -21.96
C ARG A 281 -43.11 10.94 -22.13
N ASN A 282 -42.44 10.52 -21.07
CA ASN A 282 -41.18 9.76 -21.13
C ASN A 282 -41.36 8.30 -21.61
N SER A 283 -42.61 7.83 -21.78
CA SER A 283 -42.91 6.49 -22.34
C SER A 283 -42.61 6.43 -23.83
N GLY A 284 -42.73 7.56 -24.54
CA GLY A 284 -42.14 7.75 -25.86
C GLY A 284 -40.66 8.05 -25.67
N GLY A 285 -39.78 7.21 -26.22
CA GLY A 285 -38.34 7.24 -25.97
C GLY A 285 -37.70 8.63 -26.03
N LEU A 286 -36.54 8.78 -25.37
CA LEU A 286 -35.77 10.02 -25.25
C LEU A 286 -35.49 10.69 -26.62
N GLN A 287 -36.44 11.48 -27.11
CA GLN A 287 -36.25 12.26 -28.33
C GLN A 287 -35.33 13.44 -28.05
N LEU A 288 -34.28 13.59 -28.85
CA LEU A 288 -33.42 14.77 -28.83
C LEU A 288 -34.26 16.02 -29.12
N LYS A 289 -34.30 16.99 -28.21
CA LYS A 289 -34.94 18.30 -28.45
C LYS A 289 -34.37 19.05 -29.67
N LYS A 290 -33.13 18.73 -30.12
CA LYS A 290 -32.48 19.23 -31.36
C LYS A 290 -31.43 18.21 -31.85
N ARG A 291 -31.32 17.99 -33.17
CA ARG A 291 -30.19 17.26 -33.80
C ARG A 291 -28.88 17.97 -33.45
N LYS A 292 -27.88 17.24 -32.96
CA LYS A 292 -26.53 17.76 -32.72
C LYS A 292 -25.54 16.92 -33.52
N ASN A 293 -25.22 17.36 -34.73
CA ASN A 293 -24.32 16.67 -35.65
C ASN A 293 -23.02 16.24 -34.94
N SER A 294 -22.67 14.98 -35.05
CA SER A 294 -21.41 14.44 -34.54
C SER A 294 -20.39 14.47 -35.67
N ARG A 295 -19.69 15.61 -35.82
CA ARG A 295 -18.75 15.84 -36.94
C ARG A 295 -17.71 14.72 -37.11
N ILE A 296 -17.17 14.20 -36.00
CA ILE A 296 -16.15 13.14 -36.01
C ILE A 296 -16.71 11.79 -36.49
N LEU A 297 -17.89 11.40 -35.99
CA LEU A 297 -18.50 10.10 -36.36
C LEU A 297 -19.07 10.13 -37.77
N TYR A 298 -19.59 11.28 -38.21
CA TYR A 298 -20.01 11.48 -39.60
C TYR A 298 -18.81 11.40 -40.55
N LEU A 299 -17.67 12.00 -40.19
CA LEU A 299 -16.46 11.96 -41.02
C LEU A 299 -15.89 10.53 -41.15
N LEU A 300 -15.92 9.74 -40.08
CA LEU A 300 -15.37 8.38 -40.08
C LEU A 300 -16.33 7.31 -40.65
N PHE A 301 -17.65 7.48 -40.47
CA PHE A 301 -18.63 6.43 -40.76
C PHE A 301 -19.90 6.92 -41.48
N GLY A 302 -19.89 8.13 -42.04
CA GLY A 302 -21.00 8.67 -42.82
C GLY A 302 -22.30 8.86 -42.03
N ALA A 303 -23.43 8.61 -42.69
CA ALA A 303 -24.76 8.79 -42.09
C ALA A 303 -25.02 7.80 -40.94
N GLU A 304 -24.53 6.57 -41.02
CA GLU A 304 -24.64 5.58 -39.95
C GLU A 304 -23.89 6.04 -38.68
N GLY A 305 -22.72 6.68 -38.86
CA GLY A 305 -21.97 7.28 -37.77
C GLY A 305 -22.69 8.44 -37.09
N GLU A 306 -23.39 9.27 -37.87
CA GLU A 306 -24.19 10.36 -37.31
C GLU A 306 -25.37 9.85 -36.50
N LEU A 307 -26.06 8.80 -36.97
CA LEU A 307 -27.14 8.13 -36.25
C LEU A 307 -26.64 7.54 -34.92
N ALA A 308 -25.55 6.78 -34.96
CA ALA A 308 -24.88 6.25 -33.76
C ALA A 308 -24.51 7.37 -32.78
N GLY A 309 -23.89 8.45 -33.27
CA GLY A 309 -23.48 9.58 -32.44
C GLY A 309 -24.64 10.35 -31.81
N ASN A 310 -25.74 10.51 -32.54
CA ASN A 310 -26.95 11.14 -32.03
C ASN A 310 -27.58 10.29 -30.93
N ALA A 311 -27.63 8.96 -31.11
CA ALA A 311 -28.12 8.04 -30.10
C ALA A 311 -27.32 8.09 -28.79
N LEU A 312 -25.99 8.04 -28.88
CA LEU A 312 -25.10 8.14 -27.71
C LEU A 312 -25.28 9.49 -26.98
N LYS A 313 -25.52 10.58 -27.71
CA LYS A 313 -25.79 11.90 -27.12
C LYS A 313 -27.17 12.00 -26.47
N ALA A 314 -28.19 11.35 -27.03
CA ALA A 314 -29.56 11.34 -26.50
C ALA A 314 -29.60 10.76 -25.08
N GLN A 315 -28.77 9.75 -24.80
CA GLN A 315 -28.71 9.08 -23.49
C GLN A 315 -27.45 9.41 -22.69
N LYS A 316 -26.83 10.57 -22.94
CA LYS A 316 -25.54 10.96 -22.34
C LYS A 316 -25.51 10.83 -20.81
N LYS A 317 -26.63 11.06 -20.11
CA LYS A 317 -26.68 10.97 -18.64
C LYS A 317 -26.55 9.52 -18.14
N PHE A 318 -27.27 8.58 -18.75
CA PHE A 318 -27.22 7.16 -18.41
C PHE A 318 -25.87 6.55 -18.79
N LEU A 319 -25.40 6.81 -20.01
CA LEU A 319 -24.11 6.32 -20.48
C LEU A 319 -22.93 6.87 -19.66
N ARG A 320 -23.00 8.11 -19.15
CA ARG A 320 -21.94 8.67 -18.28
C ARG A 320 -21.70 7.83 -17.03
N ILE A 321 -22.76 7.37 -16.36
CA ILE A 321 -22.65 6.59 -15.13
C ILE A 321 -22.00 5.24 -15.43
N SER A 322 -22.45 4.56 -16.50
CA SER A 322 -21.83 3.32 -16.97
C SER A 322 -20.37 3.50 -17.35
N THR A 323 -20.03 4.55 -18.12
CA THR A 323 -18.64 4.82 -18.53
C THR A 323 -17.76 5.17 -17.34
N LEU A 324 -18.30 5.85 -16.33
CA LEU A 324 -17.55 6.22 -15.13
C LEU A 324 -17.21 4.98 -14.32
N SER A 325 -18.17 4.09 -14.05
CA SER A 325 -17.90 2.84 -13.32
C SER A 325 -16.92 1.93 -14.07
N LEU A 326 -17.02 1.82 -15.41
CA LEU A 326 -16.03 1.08 -16.20
C LEU A 326 -14.63 1.71 -16.10
N LEU A 327 -14.54 3.05 -16.19
CA LEU A 327 -13.30 3.79 -16.07
C LEU A 327 -12.66 3.53 -14.70
N LEU A 328 -13.41 3.64 -13.59
CA LEU A 328 -12.93 3.38 -12.23
C LEU A 328 -12.45 1.93 -12.05
N SER A 329 -13.16 0.94 -12.59
CA SER A 329 -12.76 -0.47 -12.56
C SER A 329 -11.46 -0.71 -13.33
N PHE A 330 -11.36 -0.21 -14.57
CA PHE A 330 -10.17 -0.37 -15.40
C PHE A 330 -8.96 0.40 -14.85
N LEU A 331 -9.21 1.59 -14.28
CA LEU A 331 -8.18 2.40 -13.62
C LEU A 331 -7.66 1.71 -12.37
N GLY A 332 -8.54 1.25 -11.48
CA GLY A 332 -8.16 0.54 -10.26
C GLY A 332 -7.35 -0.73 -10.58
N PHE A 333 -7.76 -1.47 -11.62
CA PHE A 333 -7.02 -2.64 -12.10
C PHE A 333 -5.61 -2.27 -12.57
N SER A 334 -5.49 -1.24 -13.41
CA SER A 334 -4.22 -0.85 -14.02
C SER A 334 -3.26 -0.27 -12.97
N ILE A 335 -3.74 0.60 -12.08
CA ILE A 335 -2.94 1.16 -10.98
C ILE A 335 -2.45 0.06 -10.04
N MET A 336 -3.32 -0.89 -9.69
CA MET A 336 -2.94 -1.99 -8.79
C MET A 336 -1.81 -2.84 -9.39
N LEU A 337 -1.92 -3.22 -10.67
CA LEU A 337 -0.86 -3.98 -11.33
C LEU A 337 0.44 -3.18 -11.39
N CYS A 338 0.38 -1.91 -11.82
CA CYS A 338 1.56 -1.04 -11.85
C CYS A 338 2.22 -0.93 -10.47
N PHE A 339 1.42 -0.78 -9.40
CA PHE A 339 1.91 -0.77 -8.02
C PHE A 339 2.67 -2.05 -7.65
N THR A 340 2.13 -3.23 -7.99
CA THR A 340 2.79 -4.50 -7.68
C THR A 340 4.15 -4.64 -8.35
N THR A 341 4.26 -4.26 -9.62
CA THR A 341 5.53 -4.21 -10.36
C THR A 341 6.51 -3.20 -9.76
N LEU A 342 6.04 -1.99 -9.46
CA LEU A 342 6.88 -0.95 -8.88
C LEU A 342 7.42 -1.36 -7.51
N SER A 343 6.58 -1.97 -6.67
CA SER A 343 6.98 -2.52 -5.38
C SER A 343 8.04 -3.61 -5.54
N GLY A 344 7.87 -4.53 -6.49
CA GLY A 344 8.86 -5.58 -6.76
C GLY A 344 10.21 -5.04 -7.22
N ILE A 345 10.20 -4.08 -8.16
CA ILE A 345 11.42 -3.39 -8.60
C ILE A 345 12.07 -2.66 -7.42
N SER A 346 11.26 -1.98 -6.61
CA SER A 346 11.75 -1.20 -5.49
C SER A 346 12.52 -2.08 -4.51
N THR A 347 11.93 -3.18 -4.04
CA THR A 347 12.56 -4.10 -3.08
C THR A 347 13.84 -4.72 -3.65
N ARG A 348 13.83 -5.11 -4.93
CA ARG A 348 15.00 -5.70 -5.59
C ARG A 348 16.17 -4.72 -5.66
N TYR A 349 15.92 -3.47 -6.06
CA TYR A 349 16.95 -2.44 -6.20
C TYR A 349 17.50 -1.95 -4.85
N THR A 350 16.66 -1.77 -3.85
CA THR A 350 17.09 -1.17 -2.57
C THR A 350 17.83 -2.15 -1.67
N TYR A 351 17.53 -3.45 -1.78
CA TYR A 351 18.04 -4.46 -0.87
C TYR A 351 18.89 -5.52 -1.58
N PHE A 352 18.29 -6.32 -2.47
CA PHE A 352 18.96 -7.50 -3.01
C PHE A 352 20.10 -7.16 -3.97
N GLU A 353 19.90 -6.27 -4.93
CA GLU A 353 20.95 -5.88 -5.89
C GLU A 353 22.06 -5.05 -5.22
N ARG A 354 21.71 -4.22 -4.23
CA ARG A 354 22.68 -3.35 -3.52
C ARG A 354 23.65 -4.14 -2.65
N TYR A 355 23.18 -5.19 -1.97
CA TYR A 355 23.99 -5.97 -1.02
C TYR A 355 24.35 -7.37 -1.53
N GLN A 356 24.14 -7.67 -2.82
CA GLN A 356 24.26 -9.02 -3.38
C GLN A 356 25.62 -9.66 -3.11
N ASP A 357 26.69 -8.87 -3.20
CA ASP A 357 28.08 -9.33 -3.13
C ASP A 357 28.78 -8.90 -1.84
N VAL A 358 28.01 -8.39 -0.86
CA VAL A 358 28.54 -7.83 0.40
C VAL A 358 28.47 -8.84 1.53
N TRP A 359 27.57 -9.82 1.46
CA TRP A 359 27.36 -10.84 2.47
C TRP A 359 26.72 -12.10 1.87
N ASP A 360 26.95 -13.26 2.47
CA ASP A 360 26.16 -14.48 2.19
C ASP A 360 25.46 -15.00 3.44
N VAL A 361 26.17 -14.99 4.58
CA VAL A 361 25.60 -15.28 5.90
C VAL A 361 25.90 -14.11 6.84
N MET A 362 24.88 -13.65 7.53
CA MET A 362 24.99 -12.62 8.57
C MET A 362 24.60 -13.25 9.89
N MET A 363 25.42 -13.05 10.93
CA MET A 363 25.08 -13.52 12.28
C MET A 363 25.16 -12.38 13.27
N THR A 364 24.16 -12.31 14.14
CA THR A 364 24.09 -11.36 15.25
C THR A 364 24.19 -12.15 16.55
N ILE A 365 25.24 -11.92 17.32
CA ILE A 365 25.40 -12.47 18.66
C ILE A 365 24.84 -11.46 19.65
N LYS A 366 23.86 -11.88 20.46
CA LYS A 366 23.22 -11.02 21.44
C LYS A 366 24.05 -10.89 22.72
N ASP A 367 23.95 -9.73 23.35
CA ASP A 367 24.46 -9.43 24.70
C ASP A 367 25.93 -9.82 24.96
N THR A 368 26.75 -9.76 23.91
CA THR A 368 28.16 -10.09 23.92
C THR A 368 28.97 -8.87 23.49
N ARG A 369 30.00 -8.51 24.25
CA ARG A 369 30.96 -7.50 23.80
C ARG A 369 32.03 -8.15 22.93
N ILE A 370 32.49 -7.43 21.91
CA ILE A 370 33.48 -7.95 20.95
C ILE A 370 34.81 -8.34 21.62
N GLU A 371 35.16 -7.75 22.77
CA GLU A 371 36.35 -8.09 23.53
C GLU A 371 36.30 -9.51 24.11
N ASN A 372 35.10 -10.02 24.36
CA ASN A 372 34.81 -11.34 24.95
C ASN A 372 34.52 -12.41 23.89
N PHE A 373 34.59 -12.07 22.60
CA PHE A 373 34.33 -13.01 21.53
C PHE A 373 35.60 -13.78 21.14
N GLU A 374 35.68 -15.06 21.51
CA GLU A 374 36.91 -15.85 21.41
C GLU A 374 37.04 -16.64 20.10
N LEU A 375 35.96 -16.81 19.33
CA LEU A 375 35.92 -17.68 18.15
C LEU A 375 36.31 -17.01 16.83
N MET A 376 36.93 -15.82 16.85
CA MET A 376 37.27 -15.04 15.65
C MET A 376 38.15 -15.82 14.65
N GLU A 377 39.21 -16.49 15.13
CA GLU A 377 40.12 -17.25 14.26
C GLU A 377 39.47 -18.54 13.73
N ALA A 378 38.69 -19.22 14.57
CA ALA A 378 37.99 -20.46 14.19
C ALA A 378 36.99 -20.22 13.04
N LEU A 379 36.33 -19.06 13.02
CA LEU A 379 35.43 -18.68 11.93
C LEU A 379 36.15 -18.57 10.59
N LYS A 380 37.34 -17.95 10.56
CA LYS A 380 38.12 -17.74 9.32
C LYS A 380 38.68 -19.05 8.74
N VAL A 381 38.87 -20.07 9.58
CA VAL A 381 39.39 -21.39 9.17
C VAL A 381 38.26 -22.37 8.80
N THR A 382 36.99 -21.99 9.03
CA THR A 382 35.85 -22.87 8.75
C THR A 382 35.74 -23.17 7.24
N PRO A 383 35.62 -24.45 6.84
CA PRO A 383 35.48 -24.82 5.43
C PRO A 383 34.30 -24.11 4.77
N GLY A 384 34.53 -23.55 3.57
CA GLY A 384 33.52 -22.82 2.80
C GLY A 384 33.47 -21.32 3.05
N VAL A 385 34.11 -20.82 4.11
CA VAL A 385 34.27 -19.38 4.39
C VAL A 385 35.44 -18.82 3.56
N ARG A 386 35.16 -17.83 2.72
CA ARG A 386 36.18 -17.08 1.95
C ARG A 386 36.69 -15.88 2.73
N ASP A 387 35.78 -15.13 3.35
CA ASP A 387 36.09 -13.93 4.12
C ASP A 387 35.08 -13.77 5.26
N ALA A 388 35.56 -13.43 6.44
CA ALA A 388 34.71 -13.22 7.61
C ALA A 388 35.18 -11.98 8.38
N ILE A 389 34.26 -11.05 8.60
CA ILE A 389 34.50 -9.83 9.38
C ILE A 389 33.64 -9.88 10.63
N VAL A 390 34.28 -9.72 11.79
CA VAL A 390 33.61 -9.57 13.08
C VAL A 390 33.68 -8.11 13.47
N TYR A 391 32.53 -7.53 13.81
CA TYR A 391 32.47 -6.12 14.19
C TYR A 391 31.38 -5.80 15.21
N GLN A 392 31.55 -4.68 15.90
CA GLN A 392 30.59 -4.12 16.84
C GLN A 392 30.43 -2.62 16.59
N LYS A 393 29.30 -2.05 17.01
CA LYS A 393 28.99 -0.63 16.84
C LYS A 393 28.97 0.07 18.20
N ALA A 394 29.57 1.24 18.26
CA ALA A 394 29.45 2.18 19.37
C ALA A 394 28.97 3.54 18.85
N GLU A 395 28.18 4.26 19.63
CA GLU A 395 27.67 5.58 19.26
C GLU A 395 28.46 6.66 19.97
N THR A 396 28.97 7.64 19.22
CA THR A 396 29.67 8.81 19.78
C THR A 396 29.27 10.07 19.03
N ILE A 397 29.73 11.23 19.50
CA ILE A 397 29.51 12.53 18.86
C ILE A 397 30.87 13.17 18.54
N THR A 398 30.99 13.78 17.37
CA THR A 398 32.15 14.62 17.01
C THR A 398 31.68 16.06 16.84
N LEU A 399 32.46 17.01 17.35
CA LEU A 399 32.23 18.43 17.11
C LEU A 399 32.86 18.83 15.77
N VAL A 400 32.03 19.21 14.80
CA VAL A 400 32.48 19.71 13.50
C VAL A 400 32.38 21.23 13.47
N THR A 401 33.49 21.90 13.15
CA THR A 401 33.56 23.37 13.04
C THR A 401 33.42 23.81 11.58
N ASP A 402 32.98 25.05 11.33
CA ASP A 402 32.90 25.61 9.97
C ASP A 402 34.18 25.48 9.16
N THR A 403 35.32 25.65 9.82
CA THR A 403 36.65 25.54 9.18
C THR A 403 37.01 24.12 8.74
N TRP A 404 36.32 23.10 9.27
CA TRP A 404 36.59 21.69 8.96
C TRP A 404 35.63 21.13 7.91
N GLN A 405 34.54 21.82 7.58
CA GLN A 405 33.64 21.42 6.49
C GLN A 405 34.36 21.43 5.14
N SER A 406 34.04 20.47 4.27
CA SER A 406 34.53 20.43 2.89
C SER A 406 33.98 21.61 2.07
N ASP A 407 34.71 22.01 1.03
CA ASP A 407 34.26 23.11 0.15
C ASP A 407 33.02 22.68 -0.64
N GLU A 408 32.89 21.38 -0.96
CA GLU A 408 31.72 20.79 -1.59
C GLU A 408 30.48 20.84 -0.69
N LEU A 409 30.62 20.55 0.61
CA LEU A 409 29.52 20.64 1.57
C LEU A 409 29.05 22.09 1.75
N ILE A 410 30.00 23.03 1.83
CA ILE A 410 29.69 24.46 1.91
C ILE A 410 28.90 24.90 0.66
N ALA A 411 29.28 24.40 -0.53
CA ALA A 411 28.54 24.68 -1.77
C ALA A 411 27.11 24.13 -1.78
N LEU A 412 26.82 23.09 -0.98
CA LEU A 412 25.47 22.54 -0.79
C LEU A 412 24.65 23.27 0.28
N GLY A 413 25.20 24.29 0.94
CA GLY A 413 24.54 25.05 2.00
C GLY A 413 25.14 24.86 3.40
N GLY A 414 26.19 24.05 3.54
CA GLY A 414 26.88 23.80 4.80
C GLY A 414 26.06 23.02 5.83
N LEU A 415 26.66 22.71 6.97
CA LEU A 415 25.96 22.05 8.09
C LEU A 415 24.88 22.94 8.72
N GLU A 416 24.95 24.28 8.62
CA GLU A 416 23.94 25.19 9.19
C GLU A 416 22.53 24.98 8.63
N THR A 417 22.43 24.65 7.34
CA THR A 417 21.13 24.47 6.69
C THR A 417 20.49 23.12 6.97
N ILE A 418 21.24 22.19 7.58
CA ILE A 418 20.87 20.77 7.62
C ILE A 418 21.05 20.12 9.00
N ALA A 419 21.92 20.64 9.85
CA ALA A 419 22.15 20.12 11.19
C ALA A 419 21.06 20.60 12.14
N GLU A 420 20.31 19.67 12.73
CA GLU A 420 19.28 19.97 13.72
C GLU A 420 19.86 20.41 15.09
N ASN A 421 21.15 20.14 15.36
CA ASN A 421 21.80 20.35 16.66
C ASN A 421 23.03 21.26 16.58
N ILE A 422 22.82 22.57 16.74
CA ILE A 422 23.87 23.59 16.85
C ILE A 422 24.24 23.74 18.34
N LYS A 423 25.53 23.61 18.69
CA LYS A 423 26.00 23.76 20.08
C LYS A 423 26.35 25.24 20.37
N GLU A 424 27.05 25.88 19.44
CA GLU A 424 27.42 27.31 19.42
C GLU A 424 27.52 27.77 17.95
N GLU A 425 27.53 29.09 17.68
CA GLU A 425 27.74 29.64 16.32
C GLU A 425 28.99 29.01 15.67
N GLY A 426 28.79 28.28 14.56
CA GLY A 426 29.86 27.62 13.80
C GLY A 426 30.40 26.29 14.38
N GLN A 427 29.73 25.71 15.39
CA GLN A 427 30.04 24.38 15.94
C GLN A 427 28.83 23.44 15.94
N PHE A 428 28.96 22.31 15.23
CA PHE A 428 27.89 21.35 15.01
C PHE A 428 28.19 20.02 15.72
N ASN A 429 27.22 19.50 16.46
CA ASN A 429 27.28 18.15 17.03
C ASN A 429 26.88 17.15 15.95
N VAL A 430 27.85 16.38 15.45
CA VAL A 430 27.64 15.38 14.41
C VAL A 430 27.69 13.99 15.02
N LYS A 431 26.60 13.24 14.89
CA LYS A 431 26.57 11.82 15.27
C LYS A 431 27.68 11.06 14.55
N SER A 432 28.42 10.28 15.31
CA SER A 432 29.71 9.73 14.92
C SER A 432 29.80 8.26 15.32
N PRO A 433 29.15 7.35 14.59
CA PRO A 433 29.21 5.94 14.93
C PRO A 433 30.62 5.39 14.70
N ILE A 434 31.09 4.59 15.66
CA ILE A 434 32.36 3.87 15.59
C ILE A 434 32.05 2.40 15.28
N LEU A 435 32.65 1.88 14.21
CA LEU A 435 32.68 0.46 13.90
C LEU A 435 34.01 -0.13 14.36
N ILE A 436 33.91 -1.02 15.34
CA ILE A 436 35.03 -1.74 15.94
C ILE A 436 35.18 -3.03 15.14
N LEU A 437 36.27 -3.16 14.39
CA LEU A 437 36.57 -4.34 13.58
C LEU A 437 37.58 -5.24 14.30
N ASP A 438 37.50 -6.56 14.08
CA ASP A 438 38.61 -7.44 14.46
C ASP A 438 39.92 -7.00 13.79
N ASP A 439 41.04 -7.15 14.50
CA ASP A 439 42.33 -6.58 14.10
C ASP A 439 42.75 -7.04 12.69
N ALA A 440 42.54 -8.32 12.37
CA ALA A 440 42.88 -8.86 11.07
C ALA A 440 42.01 -8.24 9.94
N SER A 441 40.71 -8.05 10.18
CA SER A 441 39.83 -7.37 9.23
C SER A 441 40.15 -5.87 9.10
N PHE A 442 40.52 -5.21 10.19
CA PHE A 442 40.98 -3.81 10.15
C PHE A 442 42.25 -3.66 9.31
N LEU A 443 43.24 -4.53 9.49
CA LEU A 443 44.48 -4.51 8.70
C LEU A 443 44.24 -4.85 7.22
N SER A 444 43.33 -5.79 6.93
CA SER A 444 42.87 -6.09 5.58
C SER A 444 42.24 -4.84 4.94
N TYR A 445 41.38 -4.15 5.68
CA TYR A 445 40.77 -2.90 5.22
C TYR A 445 41.80 -1.79 4.96
N CYS A 446 42.77 -1.57 5.87
CA CYS A 446 43.89 -0.64 5.63
C CYS A 446 44.60 -0.95 4.30
N SER A 447 44.85 -2.23 4.03
CA SER A 447 45.50 -2.69 2.80
C SER A 447 44.63 -2.43 1.56
N GLN A 448 43.31 -2.62 1.65
CA GLN A 448 42.36 -2.36 0.56
C GLN A 448 42.28 -0.88 0.17
N ILE A 449 42.40 0.03 1.14
CA ILE A 449 42.41 1.48 0.90
C ILE A 449 43.81 2.05 0.62
N GLY A 450 44.86 1.23 0.70
CA GLY A 450 46.25 1.62 0.39
C GLY A 450 46.96 2.38 1.52
N VAL A 451 46.53 2.20 2.76
CA VAL A 451 47.09 2.86 3.96
C VAL A 451 48.01 1.88 4.70
N SER A 452 49.11 2.39 5.25
CA SER A 452 50.04 1.59 6.06
C SER A 452 49.29 0.95 7.24
N PRO A 453 49.32 -0.38 7.41
CA PRO A 453 48.62 -1.06 8.49
C PRO A 453 49.15 -0.60 9.85
N ASN A 454 48.29 0.04 10.65
CA ASN A 454 48.59 0.47 12.01
C ASN A 454 47.35 0.24 12.87
N LEU A 455 47.49 -0.47 14.00
CA LEU A 455 46.37 -0.76 14.90
C LEU A 455 46.03 0.42 15.82
N GLU A 456 46.91 1.42 15.98
CA GLU A 456 46.79 2.50 16.97
C GLU A 456 46.15 3.79 16.42
N GLY A 457 45.30 3.70 15.41
CA GLY A 457 44.57 4.87 14.90
C GLY A 457 43.27 4.52 14.21
N ILE A 458 42.56 5.55 13.77
CA ILE A 458 41.21 5.45 13.21
C ILE A 458 41.20 5.78 11.71
N ILE A 459 40.28 5.17 10.98
CA ILE A 459 39.98 5.55 9.59
C ILE A 459 38.63 6.25 9.57
N LEU A 460 38.60 7.43 8.95
CA LEU A 460 37.41 8.28 8.89
C LEU A 460 36.76 8.15 7.50
N LEU A 461 35.47 7.80 7.48
CA LEU A 461 34.67 7.74 6.27
C LEU A 461 34.24 9.15 5.85
N ASN A 462 35.04 9.79 5.01
CA ASN A 462 34.87 11.15 4.55
C ASN A 462 33.86 11.25 3.40
N GLN A 463 32.60 10.94 3.67
CA GLN A 463 31.54 11.06 2.68
C GLN A 463 30.22 11.52 3.29
N ILE A 464 29.50 12.36 2.56
CA ILE A 464 28.14 12.79 2.86
C ILE A 464 27.30 12.72 1.59
N TRP A 465 26.04 12.32 1.74
CA TRP A 465 25.13 12.23 0.60
C TRP A 465 24.70 13.63 0.16
N ASP A 466 24.93 13.95 -1.12
CA ASP A 466 24.38 15.14 -1.76
C ASP A 466 22.85 14.96 -1.96
N SER A 467 22.09 15.33 -0.94
CA SER A 467 20.63 15.26 -0.93
C SER A 467 19.96 16.32 -1.82
N VAL A 468 20.71 17.33 -2.27
CA VAL A 468 20.21 18.43 -3.11
C VAL A 468 20.17 18.02 -4.58
N ASN A 469 21.24 17.41 -5.07
CA ASN A 469 21.39 17.05 -6.49
C ASN A 469 21.22 15.55 -6.78
N SER A 470 21.08 14.72 -5.75
CA SER A 470 20.89 13.27 -5.92
C SER A 470 19.79 12.72 -5.01
N ASN A 471 19.25 11.54 -5.37
CA ASN A 471 18.16 10.90 -4.62
C ASN A 471 18.66 9.70 -3.82
N PHE A 472 17.83 9.20 -2.90
CA PHE A 472 18.22 8.13 -1.97
C PHE A 472 18.53 6.78 -2.65
N ARG A 473 18.03 6.55 -3.88
CA ARG A 473 18.33 5.33 -4.64
C ARG A 473 19.71 5.40 -5.30
N TYR A 474 20.02 6.56 -5.89
CA TYR A 474 21.25 6.84 -6.61
C TYR A 474 22.06 7.92 -5.87
N LYS A 475 22.43 7.60 -4.62
CA LYS A 475 23.18 8.51 -3.75
C LYS A 475 24.50 8.87 -4.43
N LYS A 476 24.72 10.16 -4.63
CA LYS A 476 26.05 10.70 -4.96
C LYS A 476 26.66 11.22 -3.67
N TYR A 477 27.90 10.85 -3.42
CA TYR A 477 28.61 11.26 -2.23
C TYR A 477 29.62 12.36 -2.57
N VAL A 478 29.73 13.33 -1.68
CA VAL A 478 30.77 14.37 -1.69
C VAL A 478 31.58 14.25 -0.39
N PRO A 479 32.82 14.78 -0.33
CA PRO A 479 33.58 14.83 0.91
C PRO A 479 32.78 15.54 2.01
N PHE A 480 32.81 15.02 3.24
CA PHE A 480 32.13 15.65 4.38
C PHE A 480 33.03 16.73 5.00
N VAL A 481 34.30 16.40 5.24
CA VAL A 481 35.27 17.25 5.92
C VAL A 481 36.54 17.46 5.11
N LYS A 482 37.28 18.51 5.43
CA LYS A 482 38.63 18.77 4.91
C LYS A 482 39.63 17.79 5.53
N GLU A 483 40.50 17.25 4.70
CA GLU A 483 41.53 16.27 5.08
C GLU A 483 42.78 16.94 5.68
N ASN A 484 42.59 17.93 6.54
CA ASN A 484 43.67 18.75 7.10
C ASN A 484 44.01 18.43 8.56
N ARG A 485 43.15 17.68 9.27
CA ARG A 485 43.37 17.29 10.67
C ARG A 485 44.06 15.94 10.77
N LYS A 486 45.01 15.84 11.71
CA LYS A 486 45.68 14.58 12.06
C LYS A 486 45.00 13.85 13.22
N ASN A 487 44.25 14.56 14.06
CA ASN A 487 43.56 14.00 15.20
C ASN A 487 42.07 14.39 15.15
N THR A 488 41.20 13.52 15.65
CA THR A 488 39.78 13.83 15.90
C THR A 488 39.49 13.77 17.40
N VAL A 489 38.45 14.47 17.83
CA VAL A 489 37.97 14.45 19.20
C VAL A 489 36.58 13.83 19.22
N LEU A 490 36.43 12.74 19.96
CA LEU A 490 35.18 12.03 20.14
C LEU A 490 34.65 12.30 21.54
N TYR A 491 33.36 12.60 21.61
CA TYR A 491 32.62 12.77 22.84
C TYR A 491 31.79 11.51 23.06
N SER A 492 31.99 10.89 24.22
CA SER A 492 31.06 9.88 24.74
C SER A 492 29.72 10.53 25.08
N THR A 493 28.66 9.73 25.12
CA THR A 493 27.34 10.09 25.66
C THR A 493 27.43 10.63 27.10
N SER A 494 28.47 10.25 27.86
CA SER A 494 28.73 10.68 29.24
C SER A 494 29.79 11.82 29.36
N GLU A 495 29.95 12.64 28.31
CA GLU A 495 30.82 13.83 28.23
C GLU A 495 32.34 13.60 28.33
N ASN A 496 32.82 12.36 28.37
CA ASN A 496 34.25 12.08 28.29
C ASN A 496 34.83 12.45 26.92
N LEU A 497 35.96 13.18 26.94
CA LEU A 497 36.66 13.68 25.76
C LEU A 497 37.86 12.80 25.44
N ILE A 498 37.90 12.24 24.23
CA ILE A 498 39.00 11.38 23.79
C ILE A 498 39.51 11.86 22.44
N GLU A 499 40.82 12.07 22.36
CA GLU A 499 41.51 12.46 21.14
C GLU A 499 42.17 11.23 20.49
N LEU A 500 41.87 10.97 19.22
CA LEU A 500 42.40 9.83 18.47
C LEU A 500 43.10 10.28 17.18
N PRO A 501 44.24 9.64 16.83
CA PRO A 501 44.94 9.93 15.58
C PRO A 501 44.21 9.33 14.36
N ILE A 502 43.96 10.17 13.36
CA ILE A 502 43.39 9.80 12.06
C ILE A 502 44.52 9.25 11.18
N LEU A 503 44.41 7.97 10.82
CA LEU A 503 45.32 7.31 9.89
C LEU A 503 45.07 7.74 8.46
N SER A 504 43.80 7.84 8.08
CA SER A 504 43.39 8.19 6.71
C SER A 504 41.93 8.63 6.64
N TYR A 505 41.64 9.45 5.63
CA TYR A 505 40.30 9.77 5.17
C TYR A 505 40.00 8.91 3.95
N THR A 506 38.83 8.27 3.92
CA THR A 506 38.41 7.40 2.82
C THR A 506 36.97 7.67 2.43
N GLN A 507 36.65 7.50 1.15
CA GLN A 507 35.26 7.49 0.66
C GLN A 507 34.70 6.08 0.49
N LYS A 508 35.52 5.06 0.72
CA LYS A 508 35.12 3.65 0.61
C LYS A 508 35.03 3.06 2.00
N ALA A 509 33.86 2.54 2.36
CA ALA A 509 33.65 1.76 3.57
C ALA A 509 34.13 0.31 3.35
N PRO A 510 34.46 -0.44 4.43
CA PRO A 510 34.65 -1.88 4.32
C PRO A 510 33.35 -2.55 3.85
N ALA A 511 33.47 -3.71 3.19
CA ALA A 511 32.32 -4.45 2.68
C ALA A 511 31.50 -5.07 3.84
N LEU A 512 30.64 -4.26 4.45
CA LEU A 512 29.72 -4.60 5.52
C LEU A 512 28.28 -4.37 5.07
N ARG A 513 27.34 -5.17 5.56
CA ARG A 513 25.89 -4.97 5.34
C ARG A 513 25.39 -3.90 6.30
N GLU A 514 25.88 -2.68 6.11
CA GLU A 514 25.55 -1.51 6.94
C GLU A 514 25.06 -0.35 6.07
N GLU A 515 24.06 0.38 6.56
CA GLU A 515 23.68 1.67 6.01
C GLU A 515 23.94 2.74 7.07
N TYR A 516 24.73 3.74 6.67
CA TYR A 516 25.07 4.85 7.54
C TYR A 516 24.02 5.95 7.38
N GLU A 517 23.52 6.47 8.50
CA GLU A 517 22.60 7.61 8.53
C GLU A 517 23.19 8.80 7.76
N ASN A 518 22.31 9.59 7.14
CA ASN A 518 22.76 10.84 6.53
C ASN A 518 23.24 11.81 7.63
N TYR A 519 24.22 12.65 7.32
CA TYR A 519 24.83 13.59 8.28
C TYR A 519 25.55 12.92 9.45
N THR A 520 26.16 11.75 9.22
CA THR A 520 27.01 11.08 10.23
C THR A 520 28.45 10.94 9.77
N LEU A 521 29.37 11.01 10.74
CA LEU A 521 30.80 10.91 10.51
C LEU A 521 31.29 9.56 11.06
N VAL A 522 31.44 8.59 10.16
CA VAL A 522 31.67 7.20 10.56
C VAL A 522 33.17 6.94 10.77
N TYR A 523 33.49 6.28 11.87
CA TYR A 523 34.87 5.92 12.22
C TYR A 523 35.05 4.41 12.24
N PHE A 524 36.17 3.92 11.73
CA PHE A 524 36.60 2.53 11.84
C PHE A 524 37.81 2.43 12.76
N ILE A 525 37.78 1.50 13.70
CA ILE A 525 38.85 1.27 14.66
C ILE A 525 39.13 -0.23 14.81
N SER A 526 40.37 -0.58 15.14
CA SER A 526 40.77 -1.95 15.49
C SER A 526 40.27 -2.32 16.90
N LEU A 527 40.03 -3.62 17.12
CA LEU A 527 39.68 -4.16 18.43
C LEU A 527 40.76 -3.88 19.48
N SER A 528 42.03 -4.01 19.11
CA SER A 528 43.16 -3.74 20.02
C SER A 528 43.23 -2.28 20.47
N ALA A 529 42.94 -1.32 19.58
CA ALA A 529 42.82 0.09 19.99
C ALA A 529 41.55 0.32 20.81
N TRP A 530 40.43 -0.30 20.45
CA TRP A 530 39.18 -0.19 21.19
C TRP A 530 39.33 -0.68 22.63
N LYS A 531 40.00 -1.81 22.88
CA LYS A 531 40.27 -2.33 24.24
C LYS A 531 40.97 -1.33 25.16
N LYS A 532 41.76 -0.40 24.62
CA LYS A 532 42.43 0.66 25.40
C LYS A 532 41.50 1.83 25.73
N LEU A 533 40.40 1.99 24.97
CA LEU A 533 39.50 3.14 25.00
C LEU A 533 38.11 2.81 25.56
N SER A 534 37.73 1.53 25.54
CA SER A 534 36.39 1.05 25.88
C SER A 534 35.97 1.40 27.31
N GLU A 535 36.93 1.46 28.25
CA GLU A 535 36.66 1.88 29.64
C GLU A 535 36.29 3.36 29.76
N GLN A 536 36.66 4.19 28.79
CA GLN A 536 36.46 5.64 28.83
C GLN A 536 35.27 6.11 27.98
N LEU A 537 34.92 5.38 26.90
CA LEU A 537 33.89 5.77 25.94
C LEU A 537 32.47 5.34 26.31
N GLY A 538 32.26 4.34 27.18
CA GLY A 538 30.91 3.84 27.50
C GLY A 538 30.10 3.42 26.26
N GLY A 539 28.81 3.11 26.40
CA GLY A 539 27.87 3.15 25.27
C GLY A 539 28.05 2.13 24.12
N THR A 540 28.64 0.96 24.36
CA THR A 540 28.69 -0.12 23.34
C THR A 540 27.33 -0.79 23.21
N LYS A 541 26.79 -0.91 21.98
CA LYS A 541 25.62 -1.78 21.74
C LYS A 541 26.01 -3.21 22.04
N SER A 542 25.22 -3.94 22.82
CA SER A 542 25.57 -5.26 23.33
C SER A 542 25.71 -6.38 22.27
N ASN A 543 25.56 -6.09 20.97
CA ASN A 543 25.54 -7.14 19.93
C ASN A 543 26.80 -7.13 19.08
N VAL A 544 27.37 -8.32 18.84
CA VAL A 544 28.45 -8.55 17.87
C VAL A 544 27.84 -9.00 16.54
N TYR A 545 28.35 -8.44 15.45
CA TYR A 545 27.93 -8.76 14.09
C TYR A 545 29.05 -9.53 13.38
N ILE A 546 28.69 -10.63 12.72
CA ILE A 546 29.61 -11.46 11.93
C ILE A 546 29.10 -11.50 10.50
N ARG A 547 29.84 -10.86 9.59
CA ARG A 547 29.58 -10.95 8.15
C ARG A 547 30.45 -12.05 7.56
N ILE A 548 29.82 -13.01 6.87
CA ILE A 548 30.51 -14.11 6.21
C ILE A 548 30.25 -14.04 4.69
N LEU A 549 31.32 -14.15 3.92
CA LEU A 549 31.30 -14.40 2.48
C LEU A 549 31.75 -15.83 2.23
N SER A 550 30.95 -16.55 1.46
CA SER A 550 31.21 -17.93 1.09
C SER A 550 32.11 -18.02 -0.16
N SER A 551 32.35 -19.24 -0.63
CA SER A 551 33.05 -19.47 -1.91
C SER A 551 32.26 -18.85 -3.09
N GLU A 552 32.83 -18.74 -4.29
CA GLU A 552 32.06 -18.18 -5.42
C GLU A 552 30.99 -19.15 -5.92
N ASN A 553 29.79 -18.64 -6.25
CA ASN A 553 28.64 -19.38 -6.80
C ASN A 553 28.15 -20.55 -5.94
N VAL A 554 27.80 -20.28 -4.67
CA VAL A 554 27.27 -21.28 -3.74
C VAL A 554 25.76 -21.48 -3.94
N ASP A 555 25.32 -22.73 -3.99
CA ASP A 555 23.90 -23.10 -4.04
C ASP A 555 23.25 -22.98 -2.65
N TYR A 556 21.91 -22.95 -2.60
CA TYR A 556 21.16 -22.83 -1.34
C TYR A 556 21.57 -23.90 -0.30
N ALA A 557 21.76 -25.15 -0.72
CA ALA A 557 22.10 -26.25 0.16
C ALA A 557 23.46 -26.04 0.84
N ASP A 558 24.48 -25.73 0.04
CA ASP A 558 25.84 -25.48 0.54
C ASP A 558 25.88 -24.27 1.49
N LEU A 559 25.12 -23.21 1.18
CA LEU A 559 25.09 -22.02 2.03
C LEU A 559 24.33 -22.26 3.34
N SER A 560 23.25 -23.04 3.29
CA SER A 560 22.50 -23.45 4.48
C SER A 560 23.33 -24.40 5.37
N ASP A 561 24.11 -25.30 4.77
CA ASP A 561 25.04 -26.17 5.49
C ASP A 561 26.17 -25.37 6.16
N LEU A 562 26.69 -24.34 5.50
CA LEU A 562 27.67 -23.40 6.06
C LEU A 562 27.07 -22.63 7.23
N GLU A 563 25.90 -22.02 7.04
CA GLU A 563 25.16 -21.30 8.09
C GLU A 563 24.94 -22.22 9.30
N GLY A 564 24.41 -23.43 9.10
CA GLY A 564 24.14 -24.38 10.17
C GLY A 564 25.41 -24.90 10.85
N THR A 565 26.54 -24.99 10.14
CA THR A 565 27.82 -25.38 10.74
C THR A 565 28.37 -24.28 11.63
N VAL A 566 28.39 -23.04 11.15
CA VAL A 566 28.86 -21.90 11.93
C VAL A 566 27.93 -21.63 13.13
N ALA A 567 26.61 -21.69 12.92
CA ALA A 567 25.61 -21.51 13.97
C ALA A 567 25.80 -22.53 15.11
N ARG A 568 25.90 -23.82 14.80
CA ARG A 568 26.15 -24.88 15.80
C ARG A 568 27.44 -24.65 16.58
N ASN A 569 28.50 -24.19 15.91
CA ASN A 569 29.78 -23.90 16.59
C ASN A 569 29.63 -22.76 17.59
N LEU A 570 28.95 -21.66 17.21
CA LEU A 570 28.69 -20.53 18.10
C LEU A 570 27.77 -20.89 19.26
N GLU A 571 26.67 -21.60 19.00
CA GLU A 571 25.75 -22.09 20.04
C GLU A 571 26.43 -23.05 21.01
N SER A 572 27.31 -23.94 20.51
CA SER A 572 28.06 -24.88 21.35
C SER A 572 29.03 -24.17 22.31
N ALA A 573 29.45 -22.96 21.98
CA ALA A 573 30.26 -22.09 22.84
C ALA A 573 29.41 -21.24 23.81
N GLY A 574 28.08 -21.38 23.79
CA GLY A 574 27.17 -20.72 24.71
C GLY A 574 26.66 -19.35 24.24
N TYR A 575 26.88 -18.99 22.97
CA TYR A 575 26.39 -17.72 22.42
C TYR A 575 24.91 -17.82 21.98
N ILE A 576 24.14 -16.76 22.25
CA ILE A 576 22.79 -16.59 21.71
C ILE A 576 22.91 -15.88 20.38
N ILE A 577 22.47 -16.54 19.30
CA ILE A 577 22.67 -16.04 17.94
C ILE A 577 21.35 -15.89 17.17
N GLU A 578 21.35 -14.95 16.25
CA GLU A 578 20.40 -14.88 15.13
C GLU A 578 21.20 -14.98 13.84
N SER A 579 20.80 -15.88 12.93
CA SER A 579 21.44 -16.06 11.64
C SER A 579 20.49 -15.71 10.50
N GLU A 580 21.05 -15.10 9.46
CA GLU A 580 20.38 -14.79 8.22
C GLU A 580 21.21 -15.30 7.05
N ASN A 581 20.54 -15.86 6.05
CA ASN A 581 21.14 -16.37 4.83
C ASN A 581 20.58 -15.65 3.62
N ARG A 582 21.46 -15.09 2.78
CA ARG A 582 21.09 -14.27 1.63
C ARG A 582 20.16 -14.98 0.65
N ILE A 583 20.39 -16.26 0.37
CA ILE A 583 19.58 -17.03 -0.58
C ILE A 583 18.21 -17.34 0.05
N GLN A 584 18.19 -17.72 1.34
CA GLN A 584 16.94 -17.94 2.07
C GLN A 584 16.10 -16.66 2.15
N GLU A 585 16.71 -15.53 2.48
CA GLU A 585 16.07 -14.21 2.52
C GLU A 585 15.48 -13.83 1.17
N LYS A 586 16.21 -14.11 0.08
CA LYS A 586 15.70 -13.88 -1.28
C LYS A 586 14.50 -14.78 -1.61
N ILE A 587 14.57 -16.07 -1.29
CA ILE A 587 13.45 -17.02 -1.50
C ILE A 587 12.23 -16.60 -0.68
N SER A 588 12.43 -16.26 0.60
CA SER A 588 11.41 -15.76 1.52
C SER A 588 10.72 -14.52 0.97
N ASN A 589 11.51 -13.51 0.56
CA ASN A 589 10.99 -12.29 -0.05
C ASN A 589 10.26 -12.56 -1.38
N ASP A 590 10.80 -13.40 -2.26
CA ASP A 590 10.15 -13.77 -3.52
C ASP A 590 8.81 -14.48 -3.28
N ASN A 591 8.73 -15.33 -2.26
CA ASN A 591 7.49 -15.98 -1.84
C ASN A 591 6.49 -14.97 -1.27
N MET A 592 6.95 -14.00 -0.48
CA MET A 592 6.12 -12.90 0.02
C MET A 592 5.58 -12.02 -1.13
N GLN A 593 6.44 -11.70 -2.10
CA GLN A 593 6.06 -10.96 -3.31
C GLN A 593 5.05 -11.75 -4.15
N LYS A 594 5.22 -13.07 -4.32
CA LYS A 594 4.24 -13.94 -4.98
C LYS A 594 2.91 -13.94 -4.24
N GLY A 595 2.92 -14.00 -2.91
CA GLY A 595 1.72 -13.89 -2.08
C GLY A 595 0.99 -12.56 -2.30
N MET A 596 1.73 -11.44 -2.32
CA MET A 596 1.19 -10.11 -2.60
C MET A 596 0.59 -10.04 -4.02
N VAL A 597 1.30 -10.55 -5.03
CA VAL A 597 0.81 -10.62 -6.42
C VAL A 597 -0.44 -11.47 -6.53
N MET A 598 -0.56 -12.57 -5.78
CA MET A 598 -1.78 -13.39 -5.78
C MET A 598 -2.98 -12.63 -5.18
N ILE A 599 -2.80 -11.95 -4.05
CA ILE A 599 -3.85 -11.15 -3.40
C ILE A 599 -4.31 -10.02 -4.33
N PHE A 600 -3.37 -9.20 -4.80
CA PHE A 600 -3.69 -8.09 -5.69
C PHE A 600 -4.19 -8.56 -7.05
N GLY A 601 -3.71 -9.71 -7.55
CA GLY A 601 -4.24 -10.39 -8.71
C GLY A 601 -5.71 -10.80 -8.52
N ALA A 602 -6.10 -11.32 -7.37
CA ALA A 602 -7.49 -11.63 -7.05
C ALA A 602 -8.37 -10.36 -7.03
N PHE A 603 -7.88 -9.25 -6.46
CA PHE A 603 -8.55 -7.94 -6.54
C PHE A 603 -8.67 -7.42 -7.98
N CYS A 604 -7.67 -7.68 -8.82
CA CYS A 604 -7.69 -7.34 -10.24
C CYS A 604 -8.76 -8.16 -10.99
N VAL A 605 -8.83 -9.48 -10.78
CA VAL A 605 -9.90 -10.32 -11.35
C VAL A 605 -11.28 -9.84 -10.90
N LEU A 606 -11.42 -9.48 -9.63
CA LEU A 606 -12.63 -8.89 -9.05
C LEU A 606 -13.02 -7.60 -9.78
N LEU A 607 -12.10 -6.67 -9.95
CA LEU A 607 -12.33 -5.42 -10.68
C LEU A 607 -12.73 -5.70 -12.12
N ALA A 608 -12.14 -6.73 -12.74
CA ALA A 608 -12.44 -7.11 -14.10
C ALA A 608 -13.87 -7.62 -14.26
N VAL A 609 -14.30 -8.55 -13.40
CA VAL A 609 -15.67 -9.09 -13.41
C VAL A 609 -16.69 -7.98 -13.15
N ILE A 610 -16.42 -7.10 -12.19
CA ILE A 610 -17.24 -5.91 -11.85
C ILE A 610 -17.41 -5.00 -13.08
N GLY A 611 -16.31 -4.63 -13.74
CA GLY A 611 -16.33 -3.76 -14.91
C GLY A 611 -17.10 -4.40 -16.07
N ILE A 612 -16.82 -5.67 -16.37
CA ILE A 612 -17.45 -6.43 -17.44
C ILE A 612 -18.96 -6.59 -17.20
N ALA A 613 -19.36 -7.02 -16.00
CA ALA A 613 -20.77 -7.27 -15.67
C ALA A 613 -21.59 -5.98 -15.76
N ASN A 614 -21.05 -4.87 -15.25
CA ASN A 614 -21.69 -3.58 -15.33
C ASN A 614 -21.89 -3.14 -16.79
N VAL A 615 -20.81 -3.18 -17.56
CA VAL A 615 -20.83 -2.81 -18.97
C VAL A 615 -21.84 -3.64 -19.75
N PHE A 616 -21.81 -4.96 -19.59
CA PHE A 616 -22.71 -5.89 -20.26
C PHE A 616 -24.18 -5.62 -19.92
N SER A 617 -24.49 -5.42 -18.63
CA SER A 617 -25.86 -5.10 -18.18
C SER A 617 -26.35 -3.78 -18.78
N ASN A 618 -25.49 -2.77 -18.82
CA ASN A 618 -25.84 -1.45 -19.31
C ASN A 618 -26.04 -1.39 -20.80
N THR A 619 -25.20 -2.04 -21.60
CA THR A 619 -25.40 -2.13 -23.05
C THR A 619 -26.68 -2.89 -23.38
N LEU A 620 -26.99 -3.96 -22.65
CA LEU A 620 -28.25 -4.68 -22.86
C LEU A 620 -29.48 -3.83 -22.50
N GLY A 621 -29.39 -3.07 -21.41
CA GLY A 621 -30.41 -2.09 -20.99
C GLY A 621 -30.61 -0.98 -22.02
N PHE A 622 -29.51 -0.41 -22.49
CA PHE A 622 -29.47 0.63 -23.52
C PHE A 622 -30.17 0.18 -24.80
N LEU A 623 -29.85 -1.03 -25.29
CA LEU A 623 -30.48 -1.60 -26.48
C LEU A 623 -31.97 -1.86 -26.28
N ARG A 624 -32.37 -2.35 -25.10
CA ARG A 624 -33.79 -2.60 -24.78
C ARG A 624 -34.63 -1.32 -24.78
N GLN A 625 -34.09 -0.23 -24.25
CA GLN A 625 -34.78 1.06 -24.22
C GLN A 625 -34.96 1.68 -25.62
N ARG A 626 -34.11 1.30 -26.59
CA ARG A 626 -34.11 1.85 -27.96
C ARG A 626 -34.86 0.99 -28.98
N LYS A 627 -35.61 -0.02 -28.54
CA LYS A 627 -36.38 -0.91 -29.43
C LYS A 627 -37.28 -0.14 -30.42
N ARG A 628 -37.94 0.93 -29.97
CA ARG A 628 -38.82 1.78 -30.80
C ARG A 628 -38.06 2.60 -31.85
N GLU A 629 -36.92 3.16 -31.48
CA GLU A 629 -36.03 3.92 -32.39
C GLU A 629 -35.54 3.02 -33.52
N PHE A 630 -35.13 1.80 -33.19
CA PHE A 630 -34.69 0.81 -34.16
C PHE A 630 -35.80 0.30 -35.07
N ALA A 631 -37.01 0.10 -34.54
CA ALA A 631 -38.18 -0.19 -35.36
C ALA A 631 -38.49 0.94 -36.35
N GLY A 632 -38.34 2.20 -35.93
CA GLY A 632 -38.45 3.37 -36.80
C GLY A 632 -37.39 3.44 -37.90
N TYR A 633 -36.13 3.07 -37.62
CA TYR A 633 -35.11 2.99 -38.66
C TYR A 633 -35.44 1.92 -39.70
N LEU A 634 -35.84 0.73 -39.25
CA LEU A 634 -36.24 -0.36 -40.14
C LEU A 634 -37.46 0.02 -40.99
N SER A 635 -38.44 0.77 -40.44
CA SER A 635 -39.62 1.21 -41.19
C SER A 635 -39.33 2.30 -42.23
N ILE A 636 -38.30 3.13 -41.99
CA ILE A 636 -37.80 4.13 -42.96
C ILE A 636 -36.97 3.46 -44.08
N GLY A 637 -36.70 2.16 -43.99
CA GLY A 637 -36.00 1.38 -45.02
C GLY A 637 -34.53 1.08 -44.73
N LEU A 638 -34.05 1.30 -43.50
CA LEU A 638 -32.69 0.90 -43.12
C LEU A 638 -32.59 -0.63 -43.14
N THR A 639 -31.56 -1.16 -43.78
CA THR A 639 -31.36 -2.61 -43.85
C THR A 639 -30.81 -3.17 -42.52
N PRO A 640 -31.07 -4.45 -42.19
CA PRO A 640 -30.46 -5.11 -41.03
C PRO A 640 -28.92 -5.06 -41.02
N LEU A 641 -28.28 -4.99 -42.19
CA LEU A 641 -26.83 -4.84 -42.34
C LEU A 641 -26.36 -3.44 -41.94
N GLN A 642 -27.04 -2.38 -42.38
CA GLN A 642 -26.77 -1.00 -41.95
C GLN A 642 -27.00 -0.82 -40.45
N MET A 643 -28.03 -1.47 -39.89
CA MET A 643 -28.27 -1.51 -38.46
C MET A 643 -27.13 -2.14 -37.66
N ARG A 644 -26.54 -3.24 -38.17
CA ARG A 644 -25.34 -3.84 -37.56
C ARG A 644 -24.15 -2.89 -37.58
N LYS A 645 -23.94 -2.12 -38.66
CA LYS A 645 -22.88 -1.09 -38.71
C LYS A 645 -23.04 -0.05 -37.62
N ILE A 646 -24.27 0.43 -37.37
CA ILE A 646 -24.56 1.36 -36.27
C ILE A 646 -24.15 0.73 -34.92
N PHE A 647 -24.52 -0.54 -34.68
CA PHE A 647 -24.13 -1.25 -33.45
C PHE A 647 -22.62 -1.37 -33.27
N TYR A 648 -21.85 -1.64 -34.33
CA TYR A 648 -20.39 -1.70 -34.27
C TYR A 648 -19.78 -0.35 -33.89
N ILE A 649 -20.29 0.75 -34.47
CA ILE A 649 -19.82 2.12 -34.17
C ILE A 649 -20.11 2.46 -32.70
N GLU A 650 -21.33 2.17 -32.22
CA GLU A 650 -21.69 2.44 -30.83
C GLU A 650 -20.86 1.62 -29.84
N ALA A 651 -20.71 0.30 -30.10
CA ALA A 651 -19.86 -0.59 -29.30
C ALA A 651 -18.42 -0.07 -29.20
N SER A 652 -17.86 0.38 -30.33
CA SER A 652 -16.50 0.93 -30.39
C SER A 652 -16.35 2.22 -29.58
N VAL A 653 -17.34 3.11 -29.61
CA VAL A 653 -17.31 4.36 -28.82
C VAL A 653 -17.50 4.09 -27.32
N ILE A 654 -18.38 3.14 -26.96
CA ILE A 654 -18.65 2.78 -25.57
C ILE A 654 -17.43 2.08 -24.94
N ALA A 655 -16.74 1.23 -25.70
CA ALA A 655 -15.52 0.55 -25.25
C ALA A 655 -14.29 1.47 -25.28
N GLY A 656 -14.03 2.10 -26.42
CA GLY A 656 -12.79 2.82 -26.68
C GLY A 656 -12.63 4.09 -25.84
N LYS A 657 -13.72 4.84 -25.60
CA LYS A 657 -13.59 6.11 -24.88
C LYS A 657 -13.13 5.93 -23.42
N PRO A 658 -13.72 5.05 -22.60
CA PRO A 658 -13.22 4.78 -21.25
C PRO A 658 -11.80 4.23 -21.24
N LEU A 659 -11.48 3.27 -22.14
CA LEU A 659 -10.15 2.68 -22.24
C LEU A 659 -9.07 3.74 -22.54
N LEU A 660 -9.32 4.64 -23.49
CA LEU A 660 -8.40 5.73 -23.83
C LEU A 660 -8.20 6.70 -22.66
N ILE A 661 -9.28 7.13 -22.00
CA ILE A 661 -9.20 8.04 -20.86
C ILE A 661 -8.39 7.38 -19.72
N THR A 662 -8.67 6.12 -19.42
CA THR A 662 -7.95 5.39 -18.37
C THR A 662 -6.49 5.18 -18.75
N PHE A 663 -6.16 4.92 -20.02
CA PHE A 663 -4.77 4.78 -20.45
C PHE A 663 -3.96 6.03 -20.14
N PHE A 664 -4.45 7.22 -20.53
CA PHE A 664 -3.79 8.49 -20.19
C PHE A 664 -3.69 8.71 -18.68
N LEU A 665 -4.77 8.44 -17.94
CA LEU A 665 -4.78 8.60 -16.49
C LEU A 665 -3.79 7.64 -15.80
N THR A 666 -3.65 6.41 -16.32
CA THR A 666 -2.69 5.42 -15.82
C THR A 666 -1.26 5.89 -16.06
N ILE A 667 -0.94 6.48 -17.22
CA ILE A 667 0.38 7.06 -17.48
C ILE A 667 0.70 8.16 -16.47
N VAL A 668 -0.26 9.07 -16.21
CA VAL A 668 -0.08 10.15 -15.22
C VAL A 668 0.17 9.58 -13.82
N VAL A 669 -0.60 8.57 -13.42
CA VAL A 669 -0.42 7.93 -12.11
C VAL A 669 0.91 7.16 -12.04
N VAL A 670 1.29 6.43 -13.07
CA VAL A 670 2.59 5.73 -13.14
C VAL A 670 3.73 6.74 -13.02
N GLN A 671 3.67 7.85 -13.77
CA GLN A 671 4.69 8.90 -13.68
C GLN A 671 4.78 9.47 -12.27
N PHE A 672 3.64 9.75 -11.63
CA PHE A 672 3.60 10.18 -10.24
C PHE A 672 4.23 9.14 -9.30
N MET A 673 3.89 7.86 -9.46
CA MET A 673 4.40 6.78 -8.62
C MET A 673 5.90 6.56 -8.79
N THR A 674 6.42 6.60 -10.03
CA THR A 674 7.86 6.47 -10.28
C THR A 674 8.64 7.67 -9.73
N THR A 675 8.12 8.88 -9.90
CA THR A 675 8.74 10.10 -9.33
C THR A 675 8.71 10.07 -7.81
N ALA A 676 7.57 9.75 -7.20
CA ALA A 676 7.44 9.64 -5.74
C ALA A 676 8.33 8.53 -5.17
N SER A 677 8.57 7.48 -5.94
CA SER A 677 9.50 6.40 -5.57
C SER A 677 10.95 6.71 -5.93
N TYR A 678 11.24 7.86 -6.53
CA TYR A 678 12.57 8.26 -7.03
C TYR A 678 13.21 7.23 -7.99
N LEU A 679 12.37 6.46 -8.68
CA LEU A 679 12.79 5.48 -9.67
C LEU A 679 12.84 6.13 -11.05
N GLU A 680 13.90 5.85 -11.81
CA GLU A 680 13.97 6.26 -13.22
C GLU A 680 12.80 5.64 -14.00
N PRO A 681 11.99 6.44 -14.72
CA PRO A 681 10.79 5.94 -15.39
C PRO A 681 11.08 4.79 -16.37
N MET A 682 12.24 4.80 -17.03
CA MET A 682 12.60 3.79 -18.03
C MET A 682 12.80 2.40 -17.42
N VAL A 683 13.25 2.30 -16.16
CA VAL A 683 13.38 1.02 -15.45
C VAL A 683 12.00 0.38 -15.29
N PHE A 684 11.00 1.17 -14.88
CA PHE A 684 9.62 0.69 -14.76
C PHE A 684 9.05 0.25 -16.11
N TRP A 685 9.25 1.04 -17.18
CA TRP A 685 8.66 0.74 -18.49
C TRP A 685 9.14 -0.58 -19.12
N ARG A 686 10.33 -1.08 -18.75
CA ARG A 686 10.85 -2.38 -19.20
C ARG A 686 10.09 -3.57 -18.60
N GLU A 687 9.61 -3.43 -17.37
CA GLU A 687 8.89 -4.48 -16.63
C GLU A 687 7.39 -4.18 -16.50
N ALA A 688 6.88 -3.14 -17.17
CA ALA A 688 5.51 -2.70 -17.04
C ALA A 688 4.52 -3.83 -17.40
N PRO A 689 3.42 -4.00 -16.64
CA PRO A 689 2.46 -5.10 -16.80
C PRO A 689 1.50 -4.86 -17.99
N VAL A 690 2.04 -4.62 -19.18
CA VAL A 690 1.27 -4.25 -20.38
C VAL A 690 0.36 -5.38 -20.84
N VAL A 691 0.85 -6.63 -20.81
CA VAL A 691 0.10 -7.81 -21.26
C VAL A 691 -1.23 -7.99 -20.49
N PRO A 692 -1.25 -8.08 -19.15
CA PRO A 692 -2.51 -8.25 -18.41
C PRO A 692 -3.46 -7.06 -18.57
N ILE A 693 -2.94 -5.83 -18.70
CA ILE A 693 -3.76 -4.64 -18.97
C ILE A 693 -4.43 -4.74 -20.35
N LEU A 694 -3.69 -5.16 -21.38
CA LEU A 694 -4.23 -5.38 -22.72
C LEU A 694 -5.25 -6.50 -22.75
N VAL A 695 -4.99 -7.62 -22.07
CA VAL A 695 -5.96 -8.74 -21.95
C VAL A 695 -7.27 -8.26 -21.34
N PHE A 696 -7.23 -7.44 -20.30
CA PHE A 696 -8.43 -6.90 -19.69
C PHE A 696 -9.15 -5.89 -20.61
N ALA A 697 -8.41 -5.03 -21.32
CA ALA A 697 -8.99 -4.14 -22.33
C ALA A 697 -9.70 -4.93 -23.45
N ILE A 698 -9.07 -6.01 -23.94
CA ILE A 698 -9.66 -6.94 -24.92
C ILE A 698 -10.93 -7.58 -24.35
N ALA A 699 -10.90 -8.06 -23.11
CA ALA A 699 -12.08 -8.64 -22.46
C ALA A 699 -13.24 -7.64 -22.40
N ILE A 700 -13.00 -6.38 -22.01
CA ILE A 700 -14.02 -5.32 -22.01
C ILE A 700 -14.62 -5.15 -23.42
N THR A 701 -13.78 -5.02 -24.45
CA THR A 701 -14.26 -4.85 -25.84
C THR A 701 -15.07 -6.06 -26.30
N PHE A 702 -14.65 -7.27 -25.96
CA PHE A 702 -15.33 -8.52 -26.28
C PHE A 702 -16.71 -8.59 -25.64
N PHE A 703 -16.83 -8.31 -24.34
CA PHE A 703 -18.13 -8.36 -23.65
C PHE A 703 -19.11 -7.27 -24.12
N ILE A 704 -18.60 -6.10 -24.51
CA ILE A 704 -19.43 -5.06 -25.15
C ILE A 704 -19.95 -5.56 -26.50
N ALA A 705 -19.06 -6.10 -27.34
CA ALA A 705 -19.43 -6.64 -28.64
C ALA A 705 -20.44 -7.80 -28.49
N LEU A 706 -20.24 -8.67 -27.50
CA LEU A 706 -21.15 -9.77 -27.17
C LEU A 706 -22.53 -9.25 -26.76
N ALA A 707 -22.60 -8.24 -25.89
CA ALA A 707 -23.86 -7.62 -25.48
C ALA A 707 -24.63 -7.03 -26.68
N TYR A 708 -23.92 -6.34 -27.58
CA TYR A 708 -24.48 -5.82 -28.83
C TYR A 708 -24.92 -6.91 -29.80
N CYS A 709 -24.18 -8.01 -29.91
CA CYS A 709 -24.55 -9.15 -30.74
C CYS A 709 -25.83 -9.82 -30.22
N ILE A 710 -25.92 -10.07 -28.91
CA ILE A 710 -27.10 -10.69 -28.27
C ILE A 710 -28.31 -9.75 -28.34
N GLY A 711 -28.14 -8.50 -27.91
CA GLY A 711 -29.22 -7.49 -27.92
C GLY A 711 -29.69 -7.17 -29.33
N GLY A 712 -28.77 -6.98 -30.27
CA GLY A 712 -29.04 -6.72 -31.67
C GLY A 712 -29.78 -7.88 -32.36
N LYS A 713 -29.36 -9.14 -32.13
CA LYS A 713 -30.08 -10.31 -32.66
C LYS A 713 -31.52 -10.39 -32.15
N ARG A 714 -31.78 -10.06 -30.89
CA ARG A 714 -33.14 -10.03 -30.33
C ARG A 714 -33.99 -8.93 -30.93
N LEU A 715 -33.41 -7.74 -31.14
CA LEU A 715 -34.10 -6.60 -31.74
C LEU A 715 -34.46 -6.83 -33.21
N LEU A 716 -33.54 -7.39 -34.00
CA LEU A 716 -33.76 -7.68 -35.43
C LEU A 716 -34.79 -8.79 -35.69
N LYS A 717 -35.12 -9.60 -34.68
CA LYS A 717 -36.12 -10.68 -34.76
C LYS A 717 -37.51 -10.27 -34.26
N CYS A 718 -37.68 -9.04 -33.77
CA CYS A 718 -38.98 -8.58 -33.26
C CYS A 718 -39.92 -8.21 -34.42
N ASP A 719 -41.21 -8.53 -34.27
CA ASP A 719 -42.23 -8.10 -35.22
C ASP A 719 -42.38 -6.57 -35.17
N LEU A 720 -42.09 -5.94 -36.30
CA LEU A 720 -42.16 -4.49 -36.51
C LEU A 720 -43.53 -3.95 -36.15
N ASN A 721 -44.58 -4.65 -36.56
CA ASN A 721 -45.96 -4.23 -36.32
C ASN A 721 -46.29 -4.26 -34.82
N GLU A 722 -45.89 -5.31 -34.10
CA GLU A 722 -46.12 -5.41 -32.66
C GLU A 722 -45.35 -4.33 -31.86
N THR A 723 -44.12 -4.00 -32.29
CA THR A 723 -43.34 -2.94 -31.66
C THR A 723 -43.87 -1.53 -31.88
N LEU A 724 -44.48 -1.26 -33.04
CA LEU A 724 -45.01 0.05 -33.42
C LEU A 724 -46.49 0.23 -32.97
N ARG A 725 -47.26 -0.86 -32.90
CA ARG A 725 -48.70 -0.87 -32.57
C ARG A 725 -49.02 -0.58 -31.09
N ASN A 726 -48.07 -0.70 -30.17
CA ASN A 726 -48.24 -0.32 -28.76
C ASN A 726 -48.48 1.18 -28.49
N ASP A 727 -48.74 1.99 -29.53
CA ASP A 727 -49.26 3.36 -29.45
C ASP A 727 -50.78 3.45 -29.75
N SER A 728 -51.44 2.37 -30.22
CA SER A 728 -52.85 2.44 -30.69
C SER A 728 -53.91 2.07 -29.64
N LEU A 729 -53.51 1.78 -28.40
CA LEU A 729 -54.43 1.65 -27.27
C LEU A 729 -54.04 2.71 -26.24
N VAL A 730 -54.58 3.89 -26.52
CA VAL A 730 -54.60 5.13 -25.74
C VAL A 730 -55.06 4.90 -24.31
#